data_AF-A0A847TYW8-F1
#
_entry.id   AF-A0A847TYW8-F1
#
_cell.length_a   1.000
_cell.length_b   1.000
_cell.length_c   1.000
_cell.angle_alpha   90.00
_cell.angle_beta   90.00
_cell.angle_gamma   90.00
#
_symmetry.space_group_name_H-M   'P 1'
#
loop_
_entity.id
_entity.type
_entity.pdbx_description
1 polymer ?
#
loop_
_entity_poly.entity_id
_entity_poly.type
_entity_poly.pdbx_seq_one_letter_code
_entity_poly.pdbx_strand_id
1 'polypeptide(L)'
;MRDLLTLSNLQTHFETERGTVHAVDGIDLSVRPGETVGLVGESGSGKSVTALSAMRIVDDPGFLAGGDVHFGATETVHRLARQYPRGVATADHDGYLHIDAVDLDRSALPDGLDRTLDDAELARRFVRDEPATALGPVDSHANHPTDDGSPPNGAASDGSRTAPVTIRDGYVDLRGAPERVLRDVRGGDMGMIFQDPMTSLNPALTVGQQIAESLLLHRYGRQRSDSWANALREILPVVGGNAVTGRVREDVLELLDAVGIPEPTTRIDDHPHEFSGGMRQRVLIAIALACRPKLLIADEPTTALDVTIQAQILDLIDDLQAELGMAVLFITHDLGVVAETCDRVAVMYAGEIVEEGPVGEVFHDPSHPYTYTLLESIPREDTERLTPIEGSVPSLIDMPPGCHFAPRCPWATDDCRRGEIPYLQHGPEAVDHRSKCLFESFDTDVYGDNADGVAASETTRTDRTLVEIDGLKKHFSRAEDLFDRYLGREPDAVRAVDGVSLDIYEGETLGLVGESGCGKSTTGRTILRLLEPTDGTVLFAGDDLASLDADALRGKRRDMQMIFQDPLSSLDPRMTVRQTITEPLAIHDLPDADDDRSKRQQRRDRVEELVAAVGLDGDQLDRYPHELSGGQRQRVGIARALAVDPDFIVCDEPVSALDVSVQAQIINLLEDLQGEFGLTYLFIAHDLSVVRHICDRIAVMYLGEIVEVADTPELFADPKHPYTQSLLSAIPVADPAVDSDRVILKGDVPSPIDPPSGCRFHTRCPSVIPPDDVEIEQSTFREVMDYRQRVADERLDLDAARDAAGGETSATVADGGNSPESPQSSAFKSVLFDDLFEHPPTGRNREVVAESFEHLAAGDWERAAAVLRDRFESVCERSHPELGARPHPAACHLVDDEDSDQS
;
A
#
# COMPACT_ATOMS: atom_id res chain seq x y z
N MET A 1 20.23 24.69 -0.24
CA MET A 1 18.85 24.87 -0.74
C MET A 1 17.96 25.13 0.47
N ARG A 2 16.82 25.81 0.31
CA ARG A 2 15.85 25.98 1.41
C ARG A 2 14.99 24.72 1.47
N ASP A 3 14.78 24.20 2.68
CA ASP A 3 13.92 23.03 2.90
C ASP A 3 12.46 23.37 2.54
N LEU A 4 11.71 22.39 2.05
CA LEU A 4 10.30 22.52 1.72
C LEU A 4 9.42 22.34 2.96
N LEU A 5 9.70 21.32 3.76
CA LEU A 5 9.08 21.08 5.05
C LEU A 5 10.17 21.06 6.12
N THR A 6 9.91 21.69 7.26
CA THR A 6 10.76 21.60 8.44
C THR A 6 9.88 21.38 9.67
N LEU A 7 10.11 20.28 10.37
CA LEU A 7 9.59 19.96 11.68
C LEU A 7 10.70 20.26 12.69
N SER A 8 10.41 21.07 13.71
CA SER A 8 11.40 21.43 14.73
C SER A 8 10.86 21.14 16.12
N ASN A 9 11.54 20.27 16.85
CA ASN A 9 11.15 19.80 18.18
C ASN A 9 9.64 19.44 18.27
N LEU A 10 9.12 18.78 17.23
CA LEU A 10 7.69 18.47 17.11
C LEU A 10 7.29 17.48 18.20
N GLN A 11 6.22 17.79 18.94
CA GLN A 11 5.69 16.94 20.00
C GLN A 11 4.19 16.76 19.84
N THR A 12 3.73 15.51 19.85
CA THR A 12 2.32 15.14 19.73
C THR A 12 1.97 14.11 20.78
N HIS A 13 1.01 14.46 21.64
CA HIS A 13 0.62 13.66 22.78
C HIS A 13 -0.86 13.26 22.69
N PHE A 14 -1.23 12.14 23.32
CA PHE A 14 -2.62 11.70 23.47
C PHE A 14 -2.98 11.59 24.94
N GLU A 15 -4.12 12.17 25.34
CA GLU A 15 -4.64 11.99 26.70
C GLU A 15 -5.41 10.67 26.80
N THR A 16 -4.98 9.77 27.68
CA THR A 16 -5.67 8.50 27.95
C THR A 16 -5.98 8.34 29.43
N GLU A 17 -6.91 7.46 29.78
CA GLU A 17 -7.22 7.16 31.19
C GLU A 17 -6.02 6.62 31.98
N ARG A 18 -5.03 6.02 31.29
CA ARG A 18 -3.83 5.43 31.89
C ARG A 18 -2.68 6.43 32.02
N GLY A 19 -2.76 7.59 31.36
CA GLY A 19 -1.70 8.61 31.33
C GLY A 19 -1.58 9.28 29.97
N THR A 20 -0.65 10.22 29.85
CA THR A 20 -0.34 10.91 28.59
C THR A 20 0.60 10.04 27.75
N VAL A 21 0.18 9.69 26.54
CA VAL A 21 1.02 8.95 25.58
C VAL A 21 1.81 9.96 24.76
N HIS A 22 3.14 9.87 24.80
CA HIS A 22 4.07 10.69 24.03
C HIS A 22 4.37 10.03 22.68
N ALA A 23 3.47 10.19 21.72
CA ALA A 23 3.55 9.49 20.43
C ALA A 23 4.64 10.04 19.50
N VAL A 24 4.91 11.35 19.59
CA VAL A 24 6.02 12.03 18.94
C VAL A 24 6.63 12.94 20.00
N ASP A 25 7.93 12.84 20.24
CA ASP A 25 8.58 13.55 21.35
C ASP A 25 9.89 14.22 20.92
N GLY A 26 9.76 15.42 20.35
CA GLY A 26 10.90 16.28 20.06
C GLY A 26 11.64 15.91 18.78
N ILE A 27 10.92 15.54 17.72
CA ILE A 27 11.54 15.20 16.44
C ILE A 27 11.94 16.46 15.66
N ASP A 28 13.09 16.37 14.99
CA ASP A 28 13.56 17.33 14.00
C ASP A 28 13.68 16.61 12.65
N LEU A 29 12.95 17.07 11.65
CA LEU A 29 12.95 16.47 10.31
C LEU A 29 12.81 17.56 9.26
N SER A 30 13.60 17.50 8.20
CA SER A 30 13.43 18.36 7.03
C SER A 30 13.21 17.54 5.77
N VAL A 31 12.54 18.11 4.77
CA VAL A 31 12.37 17.53 3.45
C VAL A 31 12.70 18.61 2.42
N ARG A 32 13.61 18.33 1.49
CA ARG A 32 14.01 19.27 0.43
C ARG A 32 13.10 19.15 -0.79
N PRO A 33 12.98 20.20 -1.62
CA PRO A 33 12.25 20.09 -2.89
C PRO A 33 12.85 19.00 -3.79
N GLY A 34 12.00 18.11 -4.32
CA GLY A 34 12.42 17.02 -5.20
C GLY A 34 13.22 15.90 -4.51
N GLU A 35 13.25 15.87 -3.18
CA GLU A 35 13.86 14.79 -2.39
C GLU A 35 12.78 13.80 -1.95
N THR A 36 13.11 12.51 -1.97
CA THR A 36 12.31 11.45 -1.34
C THR A 36 12.96 11.06 -0.01
N VAL A 37 12.24 11.29 1.09
CA VAL A 37 12.69 10.96 2.46
C VAL A 37 11.86 9.82 3.02
N GLY A 38 12.51 8.71 3.37
CA GLY A 38 11.90 7.57 4.05
C GLY A 38 11.82 7.79 5.56
N LEU A 39 10.68 7.50 6.20
CA LEU A 39 10.52 7.46 7.65
C LEU A 39 10.11 6.03 8.05
N VAL A 40 11.01 5.33 8.75
CA VAL A 40 10.90 3.89 9.04
C VAL A 40 11.02 3.57 10.53
N GLY A 41 10.60 2.36 10.93
CA GLY A 41 10.72 1.86 12.30
C GLY A 41 9.61 0.88 12.68
N GLU A 42 9.73 0.25 13.85
CA GLU A 42 8.75 -0.70 14.40
C GLU A 42 7.32 -0.12 14.48
N SER A 43 6.33 -0.99 14.52
CA SER A 43 4.93 -0.57 14.64
C SER A 43 4.71 0.20 15.95
N GLY A 44 3.98 1.31 15.86
CA GLY A 44 3.74 2.20 17.01
C GLY A 44 4.89 3.13 17.38
N SER A 45 5.95 3.23 16.57
CA SER A 45 7.07 4.17 16.83
C SER A 45 6.72 5.65 16.68
N GLY A 46 5.59 6.01 16.04
CA GLY A 46 5.12 7.39 15.86
C GLY A 46 5.15 7.92 14.42
N LYS A 47 5.42 7.08 13.41
CA LYS A 47 5.57 7.49 12.00
C LYS A 47 4.34 8.17 11.41
N SER A 48 3.19 7.48 11.41
CA SER A 48 1.93 8.04 10.90
C SER A 48 1.48 9.26 11.72
N VAL A 49 1.66 9.24 13.04
CA VAL A 49 1.38 10.40 13.90
C VAL A 49 2.23 11.61 13.51
N THR A 50 3.49 11.41 13.11
CA THR A 50 4.37 12.46 12.60
C THR A 50 3.78 13.11 11.34
N ALA A 51 3.34 12.31 10.36
CA ALA A 51 2.66 12.81 9.16
C ALA A 51 1.37 13.56 9.49
N LEU A 52 0.49 12.97 10.31
CA LEU A 52 -0.77 13.60 10.73
C LEU A 52 -0.52 14.91 11.49
N SER A 53 0.57 14.99 12.26
CA SER A 53 0.98 16.19 12.99
C SER A 53 1.50 17.28 12.06
N ALA A 54 2.35 16.94 11.09
CA ALA A 54 2.80 17.85 10.04
C ALA A 54 1.61 18.41 9.25
N MET A 55 0.62 17.55 8.97
CA MET A 55 -0.64 17.92 8.35
C MET A 55 -1.66 18.50 9.34
N ARG A 56 -1.40 18.64 10.64
CA ARG A 56 -2.37 18.91 11.74
C ARG A 56 -3.80 18.40 11.52
N ILE A 57 -3.89 17.11 11.26
CA ILE A 57 -5.14 16.32 11.19
C ILE A 57 -5.12 15.20 12.24
N VAL A 58 -4.36 15.38 13.33
CA VAL A 58 -4.40 14.48 14.49
C VAL A 58 -5.79 14.58 15.13
N ASP A 59 -6.48 13.45 15.22
CA ASP A 59 -7.82 13.36 15.83
C ASP A 59 -7.76 13.36 17.36
N ASP A 60 -8.84 13.83 18.00
CA ASP A 60 -9.04 13.69 19.44
C ASP A 60 -8.94 12.22 19.87
N PRO A 61 -8.26 11.88 20.98
CA PRO A 61 -7.77 12.78 22.05
C PRO A 61 -6.32 13.28 21.84
N GLY A 62 -5.78 13.23 20.62
CA GLY A 62 -4.43 13.67 20.29
C GLY A 62 -4.32 15.19 20.08
N PHE A 63 -3.17 15.77 20.45
CA PHE A 63 -2.89 17.19 20.22
C PHE A 63 -1.39 17.47 20.07
N LEU A 64 -1.05 18.54 19.33
CA LEU A 64 0.32 19.04 19.20
C LEU A 64 0.75 19.76 20.50
N ALA A 65 1.49 19.07 21.35
CA ALA A 65 1.99 19.58 22.62
C ALA A 65 3.08 20.66 22.44
N GLY A 66 3.93 20.53 21.41
CA GLY A 66 5.15 21.33 21.25
C GLY A 66 5.67 21.39 19.82
N GLY A 67 6.74 22.16 19.64
CA GLY A 67 7.46 22.31 18.37
C GLY A 67 6.83 23.25 17.34
N ASP A 68 7.45 23.31 16.17
CA ASP A 68 7.02 24.12 15.04
C ASP A 68 6.93 23.28 13.76
N VAL A 69 6.00 23.65 12.88
CA VAL A 69 5.80 23.04 11.56
C VAL A 69 5.86 24.14 10.51
N HIS A 70 6.92 24.14 9.71
CA HIS A 70 7.20 25.19 8.74
C HIS A 70 7.14 24.66 7.31
N PHE A 71 6.45 25.37 6.42
CA PHE A 71 6.35 25.03 4.99
C PHE A 71 6.89 26.17 4.10
N GLY A 72 7.94 25.87 3.34
CA GLY A 72 8.85 26.83 2.69
C GLY A 72 8.62 27.03 1.18
N ALA A 73 7.46 26.66 0.66
CA ALA A 73 7.19 26.80 -0.77
C ALA A 73 7.01 28.27 -1.19
N THR A 74 7.97 28.82 -1.95
CA THR A 74 8.00 30.23 -2.39
C THR A 74 6.66 30.72 -2.96
N GLU A 75 6.05 29.99 -3.89
CA GLU A 75 4.77 30.41 -4.49
C GLU A 75 3.62 30.36 -3.49
N THR A 76 3.61 29.38 -2.58
CA THR A 76 2.62 29.26 -1.50
C THR A 76 2.70 30.46 -0.58
N VAL A 77 3.91 30.82 -0.17
CA VAL A 77 4.20 31.96 0.68
C VAL A 77 3.74 33.26 0.00
N HIS A 78 4.12 33.48 -1.26
CA HIS A 78 3.68 34.65 -2.01
C HIS A 78 2.15 34.70 -2.20
N ARG A 79 1.51 33.56 -2.47
CA ARG A 79 0.06 33.44 -2.64
C ARG A 79 -0.67 33.79 -1.34
N LEU A 80 -0.26 33.19 -0.22
CA LEU A 80 -0.86 33.44 1.10
C LEU A 80 -0.62 34.88 1.56
N ALA A 81 0.57 35.45 1.31
CA ALA A 81 0.86 36.85 1.62
C ALA A 81 -0.05 37.82 0.85
N ARG A 82 -0.36 37.53 -0.44
CA ARG A 82 -1.30 38.32 -1.24
C ARG A 82 -2.75 38.16 -0.78
N GLN A 83 -3.16 36.94 -0.43
CA GLN A 83 -4.52 36.61 -0.03
C GLN A 83 -4.85 37.10 1.40
N TYR A 84 -3.86 37.13 2.28
CA TYR A 84 -4.01 37.48 3.69
C TYR A 84 -3.05 38.61 4.14
N PRO A 85 -3.12 39.81 3.53
CA PRO A 85 -2.15 40.89 3.74
C PRO A 85 -2.13 41.43 5.19
N ARG A 86 -3.23 41.30 5.93
CA ARG A 86 -3.33 41.72 7.34
C ARG A 86 -2.75 40.70 8.34
N GLY A 87 -2.37 39.53 7.86
CA GLY A 87 -1.94 38.42 8.70
C GLY A 87 -0.43 38.22 8.81
N VAL A 88 0.38 38.92 8.02
CA VAL A 88 1.81 38.62 7.90
C VAL A 88 2.57 39.18 9.12
N ALA A 89 2.94 38.31 10.07
CA ALA A 89 3.89 38.64 11.14
C ALA A 89 5.33 38.40 10.65
N THR A 90 6.12 39.46 10.64
CA THR A 90 7.51 39.61 10.16
C THR A 90 8.58 39.21 11.19
N ALA A 91 9.70 38.66 10.71
CA ALA A 91 11.10 38.91 11.17
C ALA A 91 12.04 38.07 10.27
N ASP A 92 13.28 38.42 9.89
CA ASP A 92 14.04 39.67 9.90
C ASP A 92 15.18 39.50 8.86
N HIS A 93 15.23 40.33 7.81
CA HIS A 93 16.46 40.62 7.08
C HIS A 93 16.38 42.07 6.59
N ASP A 94 17.33 42.89 7.07
CA ASP A 94 17.52 44.31 6.76
C ASP A 94 16.39 45.30 7.10
N GLY A 95 15.35 44.91 7.85
CA GLY A 95 14.40 45.88 8.42
C GLY A 95 13.48 46.60 7.41
N TYR A 96 13.24 46.03 6.23
CA TYR A 96 12.31 46.60 5.24
C TYR A 96 11.22 45.60 4.80
N LEU A 97 9.98 46.10 4.70
CA LEU A 97 8.84 45.40 4.12
C LEU A 97 8.96 45.40 2.59
N HIS A 98 9.28 44.26 1.96
CA HIS A 98 9.40 44.17 0.51
C HIS A 98 8.03 44.05 -0.16
N ILE A 99 7.47 45.21 -0.51
CA ILE A 99 6.32 45.34 -1.39
C ILE A 99 6.84 45.50 -2.82
N ASP A 100 6.79 44.46 -3.65
CA ASP A 100 7.36 44.53 -5.01
C ASP A 100 6.38 45.11 -6.05
N ALA A 101 5.07 45.09 -5.79
CA ALA A 101 4.06 45.83 -6.55
C ALA A 101 2.77 45.99 -5.73
N VAL A 102 2.21 47.21 -5.70
CA VAL A 102 0.90 47.51 -5.13
C VAL A 102 0.14 48.42 -6.11
N ASP A 103 -1.13 48.10 -6.34
CA ASP A 103 -2.07 48.99 -7.02
C ASP A 103 -2.73 49.86 -5.95
N LEU A 104 -2.34 51.13 -5.89
CA LEU A 104 -2.62 51.99 -4.75
C LEU A 104 -3.68 53.03 -5.13
N ASP A 105 -4.83 52.97 -4.48
CA ASP A 105 -5.82 54.04 -4.61
C ASP A 105 -5.31 55.32 -3.90
N ARG A 106 -4.61 56.15 -4.67
CA ARG A 106 -4.00 57.40 -4.22
C ARG A 106 -5.02 58.39 -3.65
N SER A 107 -6.31 58.21 -3.90
CA SER A 107 -7.38 59.07 -3.37
C SER A 107 -7.74 58.76 -1.91
N ALA A 108 -7.39 57.57 -1.42
CA ALA A 108 -7.65 57.11 -0.06
C ALA A 108 -6.49 57.41 0.93
N LEU A 109 -5.38 57.98 0.45
CA LEU A 109 -4.20 58.31 1.27
C LEU A 109 -4.34 59.65 2.00
N PRO A 110 -3.86 59.77 3.25
CA PRO A 110 -3.87 61.03 3.99
C PRO A 110 -3.16 62.17 3.25
N ASP A 111 -3.63 63.40 3.46
CA ASP A 111 -2.99 64.59 2.93
C ASP A 111 -1.69 64.89 3.70
N GLY A 112 -0.54 64.77 3.02
CA GLY A 112 0.79 64.98 3.61
C GLY A 112 1.89 64.04 3.09
N LEU A 113 1.53 62.95 2.41
CA LEU A 113 2.47 62.01 1.79
C LEU A 113 3.02 62.54 0.45
N ASP A 114 4.28 62.24 0.16
CA ASP A 114 4.95 62.63 -1.09
C ASP A 114 4.44 61.78 -2.27
N ARG A 115 3.37 62.25 -2.93
CA ARG A 115 2.70 61.56 -4.04
C ARG A 115 3.53 61.47 -5.33
N THR A 116 4.77 61.94 -5.33
CA THR A 116 5.69 61.80 -6.47
C THR A 116 6.42 60.46 -6.48
N LEU A 117 6.37 59.72 -5.38
CA LEU A 117 6.89 58.35 -5.27
C LEU A 117 6.03 57.37 -6.10
N ASP A 118 6.65 56.27 -6.54
CA ASP A 118 5.91 55.14 -7.12
C ASP A 118 5.04 54.46 -6.05
N ASP A 119 4.04 53.70 -6.51
CA ASP A 119 3.02 53.15 -5.62
C ASP A 119 3.58 52.16 -4.59
N ALA A 120 4.64 51.43 -4.95
CA ALA A 120 5.31 50.51 -4.03
C ALA A 120 6.04 51.28 -2.92
N GLU A 121 6.79 52.33 -3.28
CA GLU A 121 7.55 53.14 -2.33
C GLU A 121 6.64 54.03 -1.46
N LEU A 122 5.53 54.50 -2.02
CA LEU A 122 4.47 55.21 -1.31
C LEU A 122 3.75 54.29 -0.30
N ALA A 123 3.45 53.04 -0.66
CA ALA A 123 2.89 52.03 0.24
C ALA A 123 3.81 51.71 1.41
N ARG A 124 5.10 51.44 1.10
CA ARG A 124 6.12 51.12 2.12
C ARG A 124 6.24 52.24 3.14
N ARG A 125 6.27 53.48 2.67
CA ARG A 125 6.36 54.66 3.53
C ARG A 125 5.09 54.88 4.36
N PHE A 126 3.91 54.69 3.78
CA PHE A 126 2.64 54.82 4.51
C PHE A 126 2.48 53.76 5.61
N VAL A 127 2.82 52.50 5.32
CA VAL A 127 2.80 51.41 6.32
C VAL A 127 3.81 51.66 7.44
N ARG A 128 4.98 52.24 7.13
CA ARG A 128 6.01 52.57 8.12
C ARG A 128 5.63 53.76 9.01
N ASP A 129 5.12 54.83 8.41
CA ASP A 129 4.89 56.10 9.11
C ASP A 129 3.55 56.11 9.86
N GLU A 130 2.52 55.38 9.39
CA GLU A 130 1.20 55.26 10.04
C GLU A 130 0.64 53.82 10.06
N PRO A 131 1.28 52.86 10.76
CA PRO A 131 0.94 51.43 10.70
C PRO A 131 -0.49 51.13 11.19
N ALA A 132 -0.98 51.84 12.20
CA ALA A 132 -2.34 51.66 12.73
C ALA A 132 -3.44 52.10 11.73
N THR A 133 -3.15 53.12 10.93
CA THR A 133 -4.06 53.62 9.87
C THR A 133 -3.97 52.72 8.63
N ALA A 134 -2.75 52.28 8.28
CA ALA A 134 -2.50 51.43 7.11
C ALA A 134 -3.03 50.00 7.26
N LEU A 135 -3.02 49.45 8.48
CA LEU A 135 -3.42 48.07 8.76
C LEU A 135 -4.82 47.94 9.39
N GLY A 136 -5.42 49.04 9.85
CA GLY A 136 -6.73 49.10 10.50
C GLY A 136 -6.67 48.86 12.02
N PRO A 137 -7.77 49.12 12.77
CA PRO A 137 -7.75 49.07 14.22
C PRO A 137 -7.50 47.65 14.74
N VAL A 138 -6.53 47.52 15.65
CA VAL A 138 -6.27 46.34 16.47
C VAL A 138 -7.21 46.38 17.66
N ASP A 139 -8.17 45.46 17.75
CA ASP A 139 -9.02 45.34 18.94
C ASP A 139 -8.20 44.87 20.15
N SER A 140 -7.77 45.82 20.98
CA SER A 140 -7.01 45.58 22.21
C SER A 140 -7.90 45.22 23.41
N HIS A 141 -8.92 44.38 23.22
CA HIS A 141 -9.82 43.93 24.29
C HIS A 141 -10.05 42.42 24.27
N ALA A 142 -8.99 41.66 24.54
CA ALA A 142 -9.10 40.30 25.05
C ALA A 142 -7.94 40.05 26.03
N ASN A 143 -8.23 40.22 27.33
CA ASN A 143 -7.58 39.62 28.51
C ASN A 143 -7.64 40.58 29.70
N HIS A 144 -8.75 40.52 30.44
CA HIS A 144 -8.71 40.64 31.89
C HIS A 144 -9.31 39.36 32.47
N PRO A 145 -8.64 38.70 33.43
CA PRO A 145 -9.19 37.53 34.08
C PRO A 145 -10.39 37.95 34.95
N THR A 146 -11.49 37.21 34.88
CA THR A 146 -12.53 37.27 35.92
C THR A 146 -12.08 36.48 37.14
N ASP A 147 -12.36 37.04 38.31
CA ASP A 147 -11.82 36.66 39.63
C ASP A 147 -12.43 35.36 40.22
N ASP A 148 -12.91 34.42 39.40
CA ASP A 148 -13.57 33.18 39.90
C ASP A 148 -13.15 31.85 39.23
N GLY A 149 -12.19 31.86 38.30
CA GLY A 149 -11.52 30.63 37.86
C GLY A 149 -12.39 29.59 37.14
N SER A 150 -13.51 29.97 36.51
CA SER A 150 -14.28 29.07 35.63
C SER A 150 -14.12 29.44 34.15
N PRO A 151 -14.01 28.47 33.21
CA PRO A 151 -13.95 28.75 31.78
C PRO A 151 -15.34 29.15 31.25
N PRO A 152 -15.43 30.12 30.31
CA PRO A 152 -16.72 30.54 29.78
C PRO A 152 -17.23 29.50 28.76
N ASN A 153 -18.42 28.97 29.03
CA ASN A 153 -19.11 28.04 28.16
C ASN A 153 -19.89 28.78 27.06
N GLY A 154 -19.72 28.34 25.81
CA GLY A 154 -20.73 28.42 24.75
C GLY A 154 -21.08 29.81 24.20
N ALA A 155 -20.33 30.27 23.21
CA ALA A 155 -20.86 31.12 22.15
C ALA A 155 -20.02 30.97 20.87
N ALA A 156 -20.53 30.17 19.93
CA ALA A 156 -20.15 30.27 18.53
C ALA A 156 -20.48 31.69 18.07
N SER A 157 -19.46 32.54 18.00
CA SER A 157 -19.53 33.84 17.35
C SER A 157 -18.40 33.92 16.33
N ASP A 158 -18.77 34.42 15.17
CA ASP A 158 -18.03 34.65 13.93
C ASP A 158 -16.66 35.35 14.14
N GLY A 159 -15.68 34.59 14.64
CA GLY A 159 -14.31 35.04 14.94
C GLY A 159 -13.26 34.66 13.89
N SER A 160 -13.63 34.06 12.75
CA SER A 160 -12.66 33.43 11.85
C SER A 160 -12.00 34.35 10.80
N ARG A 161 -12.36 35.65 10.75
CA ARG A 161 -11.86 36.57 9.71
C ARG A 161 -10.57 37.33 10.06
N THR A 162 -10.01 37.15 11.27
CA THR A 162 -8.94 38.04 11.79
C THR A 162 -7.66 37.35 12.28
N ALA A 163 -7.56 36.01 12.27
CA ALA A 163 -6.32 35.34 12.68
C ALA A 163 -5.17 35.58 11.66
N PRO A 164 -3.99 36.04 12.10
CA PRO A 164 -2.84 36.29 11.23
C PRO A 164 -2.25 35.00 10.64
N VAL A 165 -1.59 35.13 9.47
CA VAL A 165 -0.79 34.09 8.82
C VAL A 165 0.67 34.38 9.10
N THR A 166 1.27 33.63 10.02
CA THR A 166 2.67 33.83 10.40
C THR A 166 3.59 33.31 9.29
N ILE A 167 4.42 34.21 8.74
CA ILE A 167 5.45 33.87 7.75
C ILE A 167 6.81 34.27 8.31
N ARG A 168 7.69 33.31 8.57
CA ARG A 168 9.04 33.53 9.12
C ARG A 168 10.08 33.05 8.13
N ASP A 169 11.04 33.90 7.77
CA ASP A 169 12.16 33.54 6.87
C ASP A 169 11.77 32.89 5.54
N GLY A 170 10.57 33.18 5.03
CA GLY A 170 10.03 32.58 3.81
C GLY A 170 9.31 31.25 4.03
N TYR A 171 8.94 30.92 5.27
CA TYR A 171 8.17 29.74 5.65
C TYR A 171 6.82 30.12 6.26
N VAL A 172 5.78 29.37 5.94
CA VAL A 172 4.48 29.45 6.60
C VAL A 172 4.53 28.59 7.87
N ASP A 173 4.22 29.17 9.03
CA ASP A 173 4.00 28.40 10.26
C ASP A 173 2.61 27.78 10.23
N LEU A 174 2.57 26.46 10.04
CA LEU A 174 1.35 25.68 9.97
C LEU A 174 0.76 25.43 11.37
N ARG A 175 1.57 25.31 12.42
CA ARG A 175 1.09 25.07 13.80
C ARG A 175 0.16 26.19 14.28
N GLY A 176 0.57 27.44 14.04
CA GLY A 176 -0.23 28.62 14.37
C GLY A 176 -1.28 28.99 13.33
N ALA A 177 -1.28 28.35 12.15
CA ALA A 177 -2.14 28.75 11.05
C ALA A 177 -3.64 28.53 11.34
N PRO A 178 -4.52 29.47 10.91
CA PRO A 178 -5.95 29.26 10.97
C PRO A 178 -6.40 28.20 9.96
N GLU A 179 -7.49 27.50 10.27
CA GLU A 179 -8.01 26.37 9.48
C GLU A 179 -8.20 26.66 7.98
N ARG A 180 -8.58 27.88 7.59
CA ARG A 180 -8.66 28.27 6.17
C ARG A 180 -7.32 28.18 5.44
N VAL A 181 -6.22 28.54 6.11
CA VAL A 181 -4.86 28.53 5.53
C VAL A 181 -4.37 27.10 5.47
N LEU A 182 -4.68 26.32 6.51
CA LEU A 182 -4.43 24.89 6.52
C LEU A 182 -5.14 24.20 5.37
N ARG A 183 -6.41 24.51 5.08
CA ARG A 183 -7.12 24.01 3.89
C ARG A 183 -6.55 24.54 2.57
N ASP A 184 -5.93 25.71 2.55
CA ASP A 184 -5.28 26.21 1.34
C ASP A 184 -3.97 25.44 1.04
N VAL A 185 -3.25 25.03 2.09
CA VAL A 185 -2.00 24.28 1.99
C VAL A 185 -2.27 22.78 1.82
N ARG A 186 -3.10 22.16 2.67
CA ARG A 186 -3.54 20.76 2.60
C ARG A 186 -4.50 20.55 1.43
N GLY A 187 -4.32 19.47 0.69
CA GLY A 187 -5.08 19.22 -0.54
C GLY A 187 -4.73 20.18 -1.68
N GLY A 188 -3.84 21.14 -1.46
CA GLY A 188 -3.33 22.09 -2.44
C GLY A 188 -1.85 21.87 -2.72
N ASP A 189 -0.99 22.36 -1.83
CA ASP A 189 0.47 22.20 -1.97
C ASP A 189 1.02 21.01 -1.17
N MET A 190 0.24 20.43 -0.26
CA MET A 190 0.54 19.19 0.45
C MET A 190 -0.57 18.17 0.18
N GLY A 191 -0.21 17.02 -0.38
CA GLY A 191 -1.09 15.86 -0.59
C GLY A 191 -0.75 14.74 0.37
N MET A 192 -1.70 13.86 0.66
CA MET A 192 -1.48 12.67 1.49
C MET A 192 -2.18 11.46 0.89
N ILE A 193 -1.46 10.34 0.82
CA ILE A 193 -2.00 9.01 0.58
C ILE A 193 -2.13 8.35 1.94
N PHE A 194 -3.34 7.92 2.29
CA PHE A 194 -3.63 7.23 3.54
C PHE A 194 -3.42 5.71 3.39
N GLN A 195 -3.13 5.06 4.52
CA GLN A 195 -2.75 3.64 4.62
C GLN A 195 -3.78 2.64 4.07
N ASP A 196 -5.09 2.92 4.15
CA ASP A 196 -6.14 1.99 3.67
C ASP A 196 -7.13 2.67 2.70
N PRO A 197 -7.18 2.25 1.42
CA PRO A 197 -8.17 2.68 0.43
C PRO A 197 -9.63 2.49 0.83
N MET A 198 -9.95 1.38 1.49
CA MET A 198 -11.33 1.03 1.79
C MET A 198 -11.94 1.92 2.86
N THR A 199 -11.15 2.34 3.84
CA THR A 199 -11.61 3.30 4.86
C THR A 199 -11.57 4.73 4.36
N SER A 200 -10.76 5.02 3.35
CA SER A 200 -10.53 6.37 2.84
C SER A 200 -11.51 6.77 1.73
N LEU A 201 -11.93 5.84 0.87
CA LEU A 201 -12.88 6.10 -0.22
C LEU A 201 -14.32 5.98 0.26
N ASN A 202 -15.18 6.90 -0.19
CA ASN A 202 -16.61 6.84 0.10
C ASN A 202 -17.31 5.86 -0.87
N PRO A 203 -17.85 4.72 -0.40
CA PRO A 203 -18.43 3.70 -1.27
C PRO A 203 -19.72 4.14 -1.98
N ALA A 204 -20.35 5.24 -1.52
CA ALA A 204 -21.59 5.77 -2.08
C ALA A 204 -21.38 6.79 -3.22
N LEU A 205 -20.16 7.29 -3.41
CA LEU A 205 -19.80 8.24 -4.45
C LEU A 205 -19.06 7.53 -5.58
N THR A 206 -19.13 8.08 -6.80
CA THR A 206 -18.32 7.55 -7.91
C THR A 206 -16.86 7.99 -7.75
N VAL A 207 -15.96 7.28 -8.40
CA VAL A 207 -14.53 7.61 -8.41
C VAL A 207 -14.30 9.01 -8.96
N GLY A 208 -14.92 9.34 -10.10
CA GLY A 208 -14.81 10.65 -10.71
C GLY A 208 -15.32 11.79 -9.83
N GLN A 209 -16.37 11.56 -9.04
CA GLN A 209 -16.91 12.57 -8.11
C GLN A 209 -15.92 12.91 -6.99
N GLN A 210 -15.25 11.89 -6.44
CA GLN A 210 -14.29 12.08 -5.34
C GLN A 210 -13.03 12.82 -5.80
N ILE A 211 -12.53 12.52 -7.01
CA ILE A 211 -11.42 13.27 -7.61
C ILE A 211 -11.85 14.70 -7.95
N ALA A 212 -13.04 14.86 -8.55
CA ALA A 212 -13.59 16.17 -8.90
C ALA A 212 -13.79 17.06 -7.67
N GLU A 213 -14.15 16.51 -6.51
CA GLU A 213 -14.31 17.27 -5.27
C GLU A 213 -13.02 18.02 -4.90
N SER A 214 -11.88 17.34 -4.95
CA SER A 214 -10.57 17.94 -4.67
C SER A 214 -10.25 19.08 -5.65
N LEU A 215 -10.46 18.85 -6.95
CA LEU A 215 -10.27 19.86 -8.00
C LEU A 215 -11.21 21.06 -7.82
N LEU A 216 -12.48 20.82 -7.50
CA LEU A 216 -13.48 21.87 -7.31
C LEU A 216 -13.17 22.73 -6.08
N LEU A 217 -12.76 22.13 -4.98
CA LEU A 217 -12.43 22.86 -3.75
C LEU A 217 -11.13 23.67 -3.87
N HIS A 218 -10.08 23.05 -4.44
CA HIS A 218 -8.72 23.60 -4.35
C HIS A 218 -8.17 24.13 -5.68
N ARG A 219 -8.73 23.81 -6.85
CA ARG A 219 -8.25 24.33 -8.15
C ARG A 219 -9.24 25.32 -8.78
N TYR A 220 -10.50 24.93 -8.88
CA TYR A 220 -11.55 25.72 -9.55
C TYR A 220 -12.30 26.68 -8.63
N GLY A 221 -12.55 26.30 -7.38
CA GLY A 221 -13.11 27.16 -6.34
C GLY A 221 -12.23 28.39 -6.08
N ARG A 222 -10.92 28.27 -6.35
CA ARG A 222 -9.95 29.38 -6.30
C ARG A 222 -10.11 30.42 -7.43
N GLN A 223 -10.83 30.11 -8.51
CA GLN A 223 -10.99 31.01 -9.68
C GLN A 223 -12.26 31.88 -9.65
N ARG A 224 -13.17 31.73 -8.68
CA ARG A 224 -14.42 32.50 -8.63
C ARG A 224 -14.67 33.18 -7.28
N SER A 225 -14.28 34.45 -7.18
CA SER A 225 -14.90 35.37 -6.24
C SER A 225 -16.20 35.93 -6.85
N ASP A 226 -17.26 35.14 -6.99
CA ASP A 226 -18.62 35.72 -7.09
C ASP A 226 -19.75 34.71 -6.80
N SER A 227 -20.45 35.02 -5.70
CA SER A 227 -21.74 34.51 -5.22
C SER A 227 -21.79 33.12 -4.55
N TRP A 228 -22.10 33.15 -3.25
CA TRP A 228 -22.58 32.05 -2.38
C TRP A 228 -23.65 31.15 -3.03
N ALA A 229 -24.39 31.65 -4.03
CA ALA A 229 -25.40 30.89 -4.75
C ALA A 229 -24.85 29.85 -5.74
N ASN A 230 -23.61 30.00 -6.22
CA ASN A 230 -22.98 29.03 -7.14
C ASN A 230 -22.26 27.90 -6.38
N ALA A 231 -21.58 28.22 -5.27
CA ALA A 231 -21.01 27.22 -4.38
C ALA A 231 -22.08 26.26 -3.81
N LEU A 232 -23.27 26.80 -3.49
CA LEU A 232 -24.40 25.97 -3.06
C LEU A 232 -25.01 25.12 -4.19
N ARG A 233 -24.82 25.50 -5.46
CA ARG A 233 -25.36 24.81 -6.64
C ARG A 233 -24.47 23.64 -7.10
N GLU A 234 -23.18 23.68 -6.74
CA GLU A 234 -22.20 22.63 -7.02
C GLU A 234 -22.08 21.64 -5.85
N ILE A 235 -22.39 22.04 -4.61
CA ILE A 235 -22.39 21.15 -3.43
C ILE A 235 -23.74 20.45 -3.19
N LEU A 236 -24.87 21.03 -3.66
CA LEU A 236 -26.16 20.35 -3.60
C LEU A 236 -26.25 19.30 -4.73
N PRO A 237 -26.61 18.03 -4.43
CA PRO A 237 -26.86 17.05 -5.47
C PRO A 237 -28.03 17.56 -6.32
N VAL A 238 -27.75 17.88 -7.58
CA VAL A 238 -28.79 18.20 -8.55
C VAL A 238 -29.68 16.97 -8.62
N VAL A 239 -30.94 17.15 -8.22
CA VAL A 239 -32.01 16.17 -8.45
C VAL A 239 -32.12 16.00 -9.97
N GLY A 240 -31.43 14.98 -10.50
CA GLY A 240 -31.44 14.57 -11.90
C GLY A 240 -30.30 15.15 -12.75
N GLY A 241 -29.08 14.61 -12.60
CA GLY A 241 -27.98 14.82 -13.55
C GLY A 241 -26.61 14.55 -12.93
N ASN A 242 -26.21 13.28 -12.86
CA ASN A 242 -25.05 12.77 -12.09
C ASN A 242 -23.67 12.91 -12.77
N ALA A 243 -23.49 13.75 -13.79
CA ALA A 243 -22.25 13.78 -14.57
C ALA A 243 -21.33 14.96 -14.18
N VAL A 244 -20.06 14.66 -13.86
CA VAL A 244 -18.96 15.65 -13.89
C VAL A 244 -18.90 16.20 -15.31
N THR A 245 -19.02 17.51 -15.52
CA THR A 245 -19.13 18.12 -16.86
C THR A 245 -18.12 19.23 -17.11
N GLY A 246 -17.70 19.39 -18.37
CA GLY A 246 -16.75 20.42 -18.80
C GLY A 246 -15.30 20.12 -18.40
N ARG A 247 -14.50 21.18 -18.19
CA ARG A 247 -13.05 21.08 -17.90
C ARG A 247 -12.68 20.22 -16.70
N VAL A 248 -13.56 20.14 -15.68
CA VAL A 248 -13.31 19.28 -14.52
C VAL A 248 -13.31 17.82 -14.90
N ARG A 249 -14.18 17.40 -15.84
CA ARG A 249 -14.18 16.02 -16.34
C ARG A 249 -12.89 15.72 -17.09
N GLU A 250 -12.46 16.63 -17.96
CA GLU A 250 -11.19 16.50 -18.70
C GLU A 250 -9.99 16.34 -17.74
N ASP A 251 -9.88 17.18 -16.71
CA ASP A 251 -8.84 17.06 -15.67
C ASP A 251 -8.91 15.74 -14.89
N VAL A 252 -10.13 15.25 -14.56
CA VAL A 252 -10.30 13.97 -13.87
C VAL A 252 -9.84 12.82 -14.77
N LEU A 253 -10.14 12.88 -16.07
CA LEU A 253 -9.71 11.87 -17.03
C LEU A 253 -8.19 11.88 -17.19
N GLU A 254 -7.56 13.06 -17.28
CA GLU A 254 -6.09 13.21 -17.31
C GLU A 254 -5.45 12.62 -16.04
N LEU A 255 -6.04 12.87 -14.87
CA LEU A 255 -5.54 12.30 -13.61
C LEU A 255 -5.68 10.78 -13.54
N LEU A 256 -6.84 10.25 -13.94
CA LEU A 256 -7.08 8.81 -13.98
C LEU A 256 -6.13 8.10 -14.96
N ASP A 257 -5.87 8.71 -16.11
CA ASP A 257 -4.90 8.24 -17.10
C ASP A 257 -3.47 8.26 -16.52
N ALA A 258 -3.08 9.38 -15.90
CA ALA A 258 -1.76 9.55 -15.28
C ALA A 258 -1.49 8.53 -14.17
N VAL A 259 -2.51 8.13 -13.39
CA VAL A 259 -2.35 7.08 -12.38
C VAL A 259 -2.50 5.66 -12.94
N GLY A 260 -2.64 5.50 -14.25
CA GLY A 260 -2.72 4.22 -14.94
C GLY A 260 -4.05 3.48 -14.72
N ILE A 261 -5.16 4.19 -14.49
CA ILE A 261 -6.49 3.57 -14.54
C ILE A 261 -6.83 3.28 -15.99
N PRO A 262 -7.08 2.00 -16.37
CA PRO A 262 -7.44 1.69 -17.74
C PRO A 262 -8.77 2.36 -18.10
N GLU A 263 -8.86 2.83 -19.34
CA GLU A 263 -10.07 3.43 -19.94
C GLU A 263 -10.79 4.42 -19.01
N PRO A 264 -10.13 5.52 -18.62
CA PRO A 264 -10.69 6.50 -17.69
C PRO A 264 -12.09 6.98 -18.05
N THR A 265 -12.40 7.08 -19.35
CA THR A 265 -13.67 7.62 -19.85
C THR A 265 -14.87 6.74 -19.52
N THR A 266 -14.66 5.43 -19.45
CA THR A 266 -15.68 4.44 -19.07
C THR A 266 -15.75 4.30 -17.55
N ARG A 267 -14.60 4.30 -16.85
CA ARG A 267 -14.52 4.00 -15.41
C ARG A 267 -14.75 5.19 -14.46
N ILE A 268 -14.80 6.41 -14.98
CA ILE A 268 -15.02 7.63 -14.17
C ILE A 268 -16.33 7.61 -13.37
N ASP A 269 -17.34 6.90 -13.86
CA ASP A 269 -18.67 6.81 -13.24
C ASP A 269 -18.85 5.55 -12.37
N ASP A 270 -17.81 4.72 -12.24
CA ASP A 270 -17.81 3.53 -11.39
C ASP A 270 -17.63 3.87 -9.91
N HIS A 271 -18.07 2.96 -9.04
CA HIS A 271 -17.93 3.05 -7.60
C HIS A 271 -16.68 2.33 -7.07
N PRO A 272 -16.14 2.72 -5.90
CA PRO A 272 -14.94 2.09 -5.33
C PRO A 272 -15.05 0.56 -5.18
N HIS A 273 -16.22 0.03 -4.85
CA HIS A 273 -16.42 -1.41 -4.67
C HIS A 273 -16.36 -2.22 -5.98
N GLU A 274 -16.44 -1.55 -7.12
CA GLU A 274 -16.30 -2.14 -8.46
C GLU A 274 -14.83 -2.19 -8.92
N PHE A 275 -13.94 -1.48 -8.21
CA PHE A 275 -12.49 -1.43 -8.48
C PHE A 275 -11.73 -2.52 -7.71
N SER A 276 -10.62 -2.98 -8.29
CA SER A 276 -9.61 -3.83 -7.63
C SER A 276 -8.90 -3.06 -6.51
N GLY A 277 -8.18 -3.77 -5.62
CA GLY A 277 -7.39 -3.11 -4.56
C GLY A 277 -6.37 -2.12 -5.12
N GLY A 278 -5.61 -2.52 -6.15
CA GLY A 278 -4.65 -1.64 -6.84
C GLY A 278 -5.32 -0.44 -7.53
N MET A 279 -6.46 -0.63 -8.19
CA MET A 279 -7.22 0.48 -8.78
C MET A 279 -7.71 1.46 -7.71
N ARG A 280 -8.18 0.99 -6.55
CA ARG A 280 -8.57 1.88 -5.44
C ARG A 280 -7.38 2.69 -4.91
N GLN A 281 -6.20 2.07 -4.83
CA GLN A 281 -4.97 2.76 -4.46
C GLN A 281 -4.61 3.85 -5.49
N ARG A 282 -4.66 3.54 -6.79
CA ARG A 282 -4.44 4.51 -7.88
C ARG A 282 -5.42 5.68 -7.80
N VAL A 283 -6.69 5.44 -7.45
CA VAL A 283 -7.67 6.52 -7.21
C VAL A 283 -7.29 7.39 -6.02
N LEU A 284 -6.83 6.82 -4.90
CA LEU A 284 -6.32 7.62 -3.78
C LEU A 284 -5.12 8.48 -4.18
N ILE A 285 -4.20 7.93 -4.97
CA ILE A 285 -3.06 8.66 -5.52
C ILE A 285 -3.57 9.82 -6.40
N ALA A 286 -4.55 9.57 -7.27
CA ALA A 286 -5.15 10.61 -8.11
C ALA A 286 -5.79 11.73 -7.28
N ILE A 287 -6.47 11.39 -6.18
CA ILE A 287 -7.03 12.37 -5.23
C ILE A 287 -5.90 13.20 -4.59
N ALA A 288 -4.85 12.55 -4.09
CA ALA A 288 -3.72 13.22 -3.46
C ALA A 288 -2.97 14.14 -4.43
N LEU A 289 -2.89 13.76 -5.70
CA LEU A 289 -2.19 14.48 -6.76
C LEU A 289 -3.08 15.45 -7.56
N ALA A 290 -4.39 15.47 -7.32
CA ALA A 290 -5.34 16.27 -8.08
C ALA A 290 -4.94 17.76 -8.17
N CYS A 291 -4.31 18.28 -7.12
CA CYS A 291 -3.85 19.67 -7.07
C CYS A 291 -2.37 19.87 -7.37
N ARG A 292 -1.65 18.83 -7.82
CA ARG A 292 -0.21 18.83 -8.10
C ARG A 292 0.58 19.36 -6.89
N PRO A 293 0.54 18.63 -5.76
CA PRO A 293 1.17 19.09 -4.52
C PRO A 293 2.69 19.19 -4.69
N LYS A 294 3.29 20.05 -3.87
CA LYS A 294 4.75 20.17 -3.77
C LYS A 294 5.36 19.15 -2.84
N LEU A 295 4.58 18.70 -1.86
CA LEU A 295 4.93 17.63 -0.94
C LEU A 295 3.82 16.57 -0.97
N LEU A 296 4.19 15.34 -1.29
CA LEU A 296 3.34 14.16 -1.12
C LEU A 296 3.78 13.42 0.14
N ILE A 297 2.85 13.19 1.06
CA ILE A 297 3.06 12.29 2.20
C ILE A 297 2.43 10.95 1.83
N ALA A 298 3.24 9.91 1.72
CA ALA A 298 2.77 8.57 1.40
C ALA A 298 2.84 7.70 2.67
N ASP A 299 1.71 7.53 3.36
CA ASP A 299 1.63 6.75 4.60
C ASP A 299 1.26 5.30 4.28
N GLU A 300 2.26 4.43 4.23
CA GLU A 300 2.13 3.01 3.90
C GLU A 300 1.33 2.79 2.59
N PRO A 301 1.75 3.41 1.47
CA PRO A 301 0.95 3.45 0.23
C PRO A 301 0.84 2.10 -0.50
N THR A 302 1.54 1.06 -0.03
CA THR A 302 1.54 -0.27 -0.65
C THR A 302 1.04 -1.36 0.28
N THR A 303 0.59 -1.01 1.49
CA THR A 303 0.09 -1.98 2.46
C THR A 303 -1.12 -2.74 1.91
N ALA A 304 -1.16 -4.06 2.16
CA ALA A 304 -2.19 -4.99 1.70
C ALA A 304 -2.33 -5.14 0.16
N LEU A 305 -1.32 -4.71 -0.61
CA LEU A 305 -1.17 -5.01 -2.04
C LEU A 305 -0.21 -6.19 -2.23
N ASP A 306 -0.38 -6.93 -3.33
CA ASP A 306 0.63 -7.92 -3.71
C ASP A 306 1.90 -7.26 -4.27
N VAL A 307 2.99 -8.01 -4.32
CA VAL A 307 4.32 -7.52 -4.72
C VAL A 307 4.35 -6.88 -6.11
N THR A 308 3.52 -7.34 -7.05
CA THR A 308 3.51 -6.78 -8.41
C THR A 308 2.77 -5.44 -8.46
N ILE A 309 1.63 -5.35 -7.77
CA ILE A 309 0.89 -4.09 -7.67
C ILE A 309 1.68 -3.09 -6.82
N GLN A 310 2.34 -3.53 -5.75
CA GLN A 310 3.28 -2.70 -4.98
C GLN A 310 4.34 -2.09 -5.89
N ALA A 311 5.07 -2.90 -6.67
CA ALA A 311 6.10 -2.38 -7.58
C ALA A 311 5.53 -1.33 -8.56
N GLN A 312 4.37 -1.61 -9.18
CA GLN A 312 3.72 -0.65 -10.08
C GLN A 312 3.32 0.67 -9.41
N ILE A 313 2.94 0.64 -8.13
CA ILE A 313 2.57 1.84 -7.37
C ILE A 313 3.80 2.65 -6.99
N LEU A 314 4.91 1.98 -6.64
CA LEU A 314 6.19 2.64 -6.37
C LEU A 314 6.72 3.34 -7.62
N ASP A 315 6.77 2.62 -8.76
CA ASP A 315 7.20 3.19 -10.04
C ASP A 315 6.31 4.38 -10.44
N LEU A 316 5.00 4.28 -10.21
CA LEU A 316 4.06 5.38 -10.47
C LEU A 316 4.40 6.62 -9.62
N ILE A 317 4.70 6.44 -8.33
CA ILE A 317 5.05 7.55 -7.44
C ILE A 317 6.37 8.19 -7.89
N ASP A 318 7.35 7.38 -8.28
CA ASP A 318 8.67 7.85 -8.74
C ASP A 318 8.57 8.60 -10.08
N ASP A 319 7.80 8.08 -11.03
CA ASP A 319 7.53 8.75 -12.31
C ASP A 319 6.86 10.11 -12.09
N LEU A 320 5.84 10.16 -11.22
CA LEU A 320 5.13 11.40 -10.89
C LEU A 320 6.01 12.36 -10.08
N GLN A 321 6.91 11.84 -9.25
CA GLN A 321 7.91 12.63 -8.53
C GLN A 321 8.82 13.35 -9.52
N ALA A 322 9.34 12.61 -10.51
CA ALA A 322 10.23 13.13 -11.53
C ALA A 322 9.53 14.11 -12.48
N GLU A 323 8.29 13.82 -12.87
CA GLU A 323 7.50 14.68 -13.77
C GLU A 323 7.08 15.99 -13.10
N LEU A 324 6.57 15.92 -11.87
CA LEU A 324 6.02 17.08 -11.15
C LEU A 324 7.07 17.84 -10.35
N GLY A 325 8.25 17.25 -10.12
CA GLY A 325 9.30 17.80 -9.26
C GLY A 325 8.84 17.94 -7.80
N MET A 326 7.93 17.08 -7.35
CA MET A 326 7.41 17.09 -5.97
C MET A 326 8.42 16.42 -5.03
N ALA A 327 8.41 16.82 -3.76
CA ALA A 327 9.08 16.07 -2.70
C ALA A 327 8.15 14.97 -2.17
N VAL A 328 8.72 13.87 -1.69
CA VAL A 328 7.95 12.76 -1.13
C VAL A 328 8.45 12.46 0.29
N LEU A 329 7.54 12.45 1.26
CA LEU A 329 7.78 11.87 2.58
C LEU A 329 7.14 10.48 2.58
N PHE A 330 7.97 9.46 2.45
CA PHE A 330 7.56 8.07 2.33
C PHE A 330 7.59 7.39 3.70
N ILE A 331 6.45 6.97 4.22
CA ILE A 331 6.36 6.26 5.49
C ILE A 331 6.08 4.79 5.19
N THR A 332 6.96 3.92 5.67
CA THR A 332 6.82 2.47 5.50
C THR A 332 7.54 1.73 6.63
N HIS A 333 7.20 0.46 6.80
CA HIS A 333 7.97 -0.47 7.61
C HIS A 333 8.84 -1.42 6.76
N ASP A 334 8.69 -1.38 5.43
CA ASP A 334 9.47 -2.15 4.46
C ASP A 334 10.78 -1.41 4.12
N LEU A 335 11.90 -1.93 4.62
CA LEU A 335 13.22 -1.36 4.38
C LEU A 335 13.73 -1.60 2.95
N GLY A 336 13.24 -2.63 2.24
CA GLY A 336 13.55 -2.85 0.83
C GLY A 336 12.96 -1.76 -0.05
N VAL A 337 11.72 -1.35 0.23
CA VAL A 337 11.11 -0.18 -0.46
C VAL A 337 11.91 1.09 -0.21
N VAL A 338 12.39 1.32 1.02
CA VAL A 338 13.23 2.50 1.32
C VAL A 338 14.58 2.45 0.63
N ALA A 339 15.22 1.29 0.56
CA ALA A 339 16.51 1.11 -0.13
C ALA A 339 16.43 1.53 -1.60
N GLU A 340 15.27 1.30 -2.23
CA GLU A 340 15.08 1.48 -3.67
C GLU A 340 14.50 2.86 -4.05
N THR A 341 13.60 3.41 -3.23
CA THR A 341 12.83 4.62 -3.60
C THR A 341 13.32 5.92 -2.94
N CYS A 342 14.05 5.83 -1.82
CA CYS A 342 14.37 7.00 -0.99
C CYS A 342 15.80 7.48 -1.19
N ASP A 343 16.00 8.81 -1.21
CA ASP A 343 17.33 9.42 -1.19
C ASP A 343 17.94 9.40 0.22
N ARG A 344 17.08 9.60 1.22
CA ARG A 344 17.45 9.76 2.64
C ARG A 344 16.47 9.01 3.52
N VAL A 345 16.96 8.45 4.62
CA VAL A 345 16.12 7.73 5.60
C VAL A 345 16.25 8.35 6.99
N ALA A 346 15.13 8.43 7.69
CA ALA A 346 15.03 8.73 9.12
C ALA A 346 14.42 7.51 9.82
N VAL A 347 15.18 6.93 10.75
CA VAL A 347 14.80 5.75 11.53
C VAL A 347 14.22 6.20 12.86
N MET A 348 12.97 5.83 13.13
CA MET A 348 12.20 6.24 14.29
C MET A 348 12.02 5.11 15.29
N TYR A 349 12.23 5.42 16.57
CA TYR A 349 12.00 4.51 17.69
C TYR A 349 11.34 5.26 18.86
N ALA A 350 10.21 4.74 19.33
CA ALA A 350 9.49 5.22 20.51
C ALA A 350 9.36 6.76 20.60
N GLY A 351 8.81 7.39 19.55
CA GLY A 351 8.55 8.82 19.51
C GLY A 351 9.69 9.70 19.00
N GLU A 352 10.90 9.16 18.83
CA GLU A 352 12.09 9.91 18.43
C GLU A 352 12.72 9.39 17.12
N ILE A 353 13.34 10.28 16.35
CA ILE A 353 14.28 9.89 15.29
C ILE A 353 15.60 9.53 15.99
N VAL A 354 16.06 8.28 15.82
CA VAL A 354 17.29 7.79 16.43
C VAL A 354 18.46 7.77 15.47
N GLU A 355 18.21 7.76 14.17
CA GLU A 355 19.24 7.82 13.14
C GLU A 355 18.68 8.42 11.85
N GLU A 356 19.47 9.22 11.15
CA GLU A 356 19.08 9.86 9.90
C GLU A 356 20.30 10.05 9.00
N GLY A 357 20.17 9.76 7.72
CA GLY A 357 21.24 9.97 6.74
C GLY A 357 20.89 9.42 5.35
N PRO A 358 21.74 9.64 4.33
CA PRO A 358 21.53 9.07 3.00
C PRO A 358 21.32 7.56 3.08
N VAL A 359 20.38 7.03 2.30
CA VAL A 359 19.99 5.61 2.37
C VAL A 359 21.20 4.69 2.20
N GLY A 360 22.06 4.97 1.21
CA GLY A 360 23.29 4.21 0.98
C GLY A 360 24.27 4.18 2.17
N GLU A 361 24.35 5.26 2.96
CA GLU A 361 25.24 5.30 4.13
C GLU A 361 24.61 4.53 5.31
N VAL A 362 23.35 4.80 5.63
CA VAL A 362 22.66 4.21 6.79
C VAL A 362 22.48 2.70 6.64
N PHE A 363 22.22 2.21 5.42
CA PHE A 363 22.06 0.76 5.17
C PHE A 363 23.41 0.01 5.19
N HIS A 364 24.51 0.69 4.83
CA HIS A 364 25.83 0.05 4.79
C HIS A 364 26.61 0.17 6.10
N ASP A 365 26.51 1.31 6.79
CA ASP A 365 27.20 1.60 8.06
C ASP A 365 26.20 2.14 9.11
N PRO A 366 25.22 1.33 9.56
CA PRO A 366 24.25 1.77 10.55
C PRO A 366 24.95 2.10 11.88
N SER A 367 24.78 3.34 12.33
CA SER A 367 25.49 3.90 13.48
C SER A 367 24.71 3.80 14.78
N HIS A 368 23.39 3.57 14.73
CA HIS A 368 22.59 3.29 15.90
C HIS A 368 22.30 1.78 16.03
N PRO A 369 22.52 1.16 17.21
CA PRO A 369 22.24 -0.25 17.47
C PRO A 369 20.85 -0.70 17.00
N TYR A 370 19.80 0.08 17.27
CA TYR A 370 18.45 -0.24 16.80
C TYR A 370 18.37 -0.40 15.27
N THR A 371 18.94 0.53 14.51
CA THR A 371 18.95 0.49 13.04
C THR A 371 19.67 -0.75 12.54
N TYR A 372 20.84 -1.05 13.10
CA TYR A 372 21.59 -2.27 12.79
C TYR A 372 20.73 -3.52 13.05
N THR A 373 20.14 -3.63 14.25
CA THR A 373 19.31 -4.79 14.60
C THR A 373 18.03 -4.92 13.77
N LEU A 374 17.50 -3.80 13.28
CA LEU A 374 16.34 -3.76 12.38
C LEU A 374 16.70 -4.31 10.99
N LEU A 375 17.87 -3.93 10.46
CA LEU A 375 18.40 -4.44 9.19
C LEU A 375 18.75 -5.94 9.28
N GLU A 376 19.32 -6.38 10.40
CA GLU A 376 19.63 -7.81 10.65
C GLU A 376 18.38 -8.68 10.91
N SER A 377 17.21 -8.07 11.13
CA SER A 377 15.93 -8.79 11.22
C SER A 377 15.34 -9.12 9.84
N ILE A 378 15.85 -8.53 8.76
CA ILE A 378 15.36 -8.76 7.40
C ILE A 378 15.85 -10.14 6.90
N PRO A 379 14.98 -11.00 6.36
CA PRO A 379 15.40 -12.25 5.73
C PRO A 379 16.37 -12.00 4.55
N ARG A 380 17.55 -12.60 4.61
CA ARG A 380 18.56 -12.60 3.52
C ARG A 380 18.88 -14.04 3.10
N GLU A 381 19.45 -14.22 1.91
CA GLU A 381 19.72 -15.55 1.34
C GLU A 381 20.62 -16.43 2.24
N ASP A 382 21.60 -15.81 2.90
CA ASP A 382 22.62 -16.50 3.70
C ASP A 382 22.25 -16.62 5.19
N THR A 383 21.06 -16.17 5.59
CA THR A 383 20.64 -16.15 6.99
C THR A 383 19.91 -17.43 7.35
N GLU A 384 20.56 -18.33 8.12
CA GLU A 384 19.93 -19.56 8.61
C GLU A 384 18.83 -19.30 9.66
N ARG A 385 19.03 -18.33 10.56
CA ARG A 385 18.04 -17.97 11.59
C ARG A 385 17.98 -16.46 11.75
N LEU A 386 16.77 -15.89 11.73
CA LEU A 386 16.60 -14.44 11.84
C LEU A 386 16.98 -13.97 13.24
N THR A 387 17.55 -12.76 13.35
CA THR A 387 17.95 -12.18 14.64
C THR A 387 17.02 -11.02 15.03
N PRO A 388 15.84 -11.31 15.63
CA PRO A 388 14.86 -10.29 15.97
C PRO A 388 15.33 -9.40 17.12
N ILE A 389 14.73 -8.21 17.22
CA ILE A 389 14.97 -7.32 18.35
C ILE A 389 14.21 -7.83 19.58
N GLU A 390 14.94 -8.32 20.58
CA GLU A 390 14.35 -8.89 21.79
C GLU A 390 13.56 -7.88 22.63
N GLY A 391 12.61 -8.39 23.42
CA GLY A 391 11.77 -7.59 24.32
C GLY A 391 10.66 -6.81 23.59
N SER A 392 9.97 -5.95 24.34
CA SER A 392 8.88 -5.11 23.83
C SER A 392 9.27 -3.64 23.80
N VAL A 393 8.71 -2.88 22.85
CA VAL A 393 8.77 -1.41 22.86
C VAL A 393 8.33 -0.86 24.22
N PRO A 394 9.07 0.09 24.82
CA PRO A 394 8.70 0.68 26.11
C PRO A 394 7.34 1.37 26.04
N SER A 395 6.70 1.51 27.19
CA SER A 395 5.46 2.27 27.30
C SER A 395 5.70 3.72 26.93
N LEU A 396 4.97 4.23 25.94
CA LEU A 396 4.99 5.64 25.54
C LEU A 396 4.39 6.59 26.60
N ILE A 397 3.89 6.05 27.73
CA ILE A 397 3.42 6.84 28.89
C ILE A 397 4.56 7.08 29.87
N ASP A 398 5.37 6.05 30.12
CA ASP A 398 6.44 6.05 31.12
C ASP A 398 7.78 5.81 30.42
N MET A 399 8.24 6.82 29.68
CA MET A 399 9.46 6.72 28.89
C MET A 399 10.72 6.65 29.77
N PRO A 400 11.65 5.72 29.50
CA PRO A 400 12.88 5.61 30.27
C PRO A 400 13.79 6.84 30.03
N PRO A 401 14.53 7.32 31.04
CA PRO A 401 15.51 8.38 30.83
C PRO A 401 16.70 7.90 30.00
N GLY A 402 17.36 8.81 29.26
CA GLY A 402 18.47 8.44 28.37
C GLY A 402 17.98 7.99 27.00
N CYS A 403 18.70 7.03 26.41
CA CYS A 403 18.33 6.38 25.17
C CYS A 403 17.10 5.49 25.40
N HIS A 404 16.02 5.73 24.65
CA HIS A 404 14.80 4.95 24.74
C HIS A 404 15.00 3.47 24.40
N PHE A 405 16.01 3.15 23.58
CA PHE A 405 16.38 1.79 23.19
C PHE A 405 17.32 1.09 24.17
N ALA A 406 17.89 1.78 25.17
CA ALA A 406 18.82 1.20 26.14
C ALA A 406 18.32 -0.07 26.88
N PRO A 407 17.01 -0.28 27.14
CA PRO A 407 16.51 -1.52 27.74
C PRO A 407 16.63 -2.75 26.82
N ARG A 408 16.64 -2.56 25.50
CA ARG A 408 16.70 -3.62 24.47
C ARG A 408 18.05 -3.67 23.75
N CYS A 409 18.89 -2.65 23.92
CA CYS A 409 20.20 -2.55 23.29
C CYS A 409 21.22 -3.49 23.96
N PRO A 410 21.79 -4.47 23.23
CA PRO A 410 22.80 -5.39 23.76
C PRO A 410 24.10 -4.70 24.20
N TRP A 411 24.39 -3.54 23.61
CA TRP A 411 25.58 -2.73 23.91
C TRP A 411 25.33 -1.66 24.98
N ALA A 412 24.14 -1.59 25.59
CA ALA A 412 23.79 -0.51 26.51
C ALA A 412 24.72 -0.44 27.73
N THR A 413 25.27 0.75 27.98
CA THR A 413 26.01 1.07 29.21
C THR A 413 25.17 1.89 30.19
N ASP A 414 25.67 2.09 31.40
CA ASP A 414 24.99 2.93 32.41
C ASP A 414 24.91 4.41 32.00
N ASP A 415 25.77 4.89 31.10
CA ASP A 415 25.67 6.25 30.55
C ASP A 415 24.50 6.37 29.56
N CYS A 416 24.17 5.31 28.81
CA CYS A 416 23.02 5.29 27.89
C CYS A 416 21.67 5.48 28.61
N ARG A 417 21.60 5.22 29.92
CA ARG A 417 20.37 5.28 30.74
C ARG A 417 20.19 6.62 31.48
N ARG A 418 21.00 7.63 31.17
CA ARG A 418 21.04 8.89 31.90
C ARG A 418 21.14 10.08 30.95
N GLY A 419 20.40 11.14 31.27
CA GLY A 419 20.47 12.41 30.53
C GLY A 419 19.78 12.38 29.18
N GLU A 420 20.06 13.38 28.35
CA GLU A 420 19.61 13.46 26.95
C GLU A 420 20.75 12.94 26.05
N ILE A 421 20.41 12.15 25.04
CA ILE A 421 21.40 11.61 24.10
C ILE A 421 21.54 12.58 22.92
N PRO A 422 22.71 13.21 22.73
CA PRO A 422 22.91 14.14 21.61
C PRO A 422 22.98 13.39 20.28
N TYR A 423 22.67 14.08 19.20
CA TYR A 423 23.03 13.61 17.86
C TYR A 423 24.55 13.68 17.68
N LEU A 424 25.16 12.55 17.36
CA LEU A 424 26.53 12.46 16.87
C LEU A 424 26.52 12.37 15.35
N GLN A 425 27.52 12.99 14.72
CA GLN A 425 27.75 12.90 13.28
C GLN A 425 28.57 11.64 12.98
N HIS A 426 28.16 10.90 11.95
CA HIS A 426 28.81 9.69 11.45
C HIS A 426 29.17 9.86 9.96
N GLY A 427 29.94 8.91 9.43
CA GLY A 427 30.43 8.96 8.06
C GLY A 427 31.43 10.08 7.78
N PRO A 428 31.78 10.31 6.49
CA PRO A 428 32.64 11.42 6.07
C PRO A 428 32.02 12.79 6.39
N GLU A 429 32.83 13.82 6.68
CA GLU A 429 32.36 15.19 7.02
C GLU A 429 31.40 15.83 5.98
N ALA A 430 31.36 15.32 4.75
CA ALA A 430 30.50 15.81 3.68
C ALA A 430 29.13 15.13 3.61
N VAL A 431 28.94 14.01 4.32
CA VAL A 431 27.70 13.23 4.40
C VAL A 431 26.92 13.70 5.62
N ASP A 432 25.62 13.94 5.49
CA ASP A 432 24.76 14.35 6.60
C ASP A 432 24.14 13.10 7.25
N HIS A 433 24.94 12.37 8.03
CA HIS A 433 24.54 11.15 8.75
C HIS A 433 24.71 11.37 10.24
N ARG A 434 23.60 11.24 10.98
CA ARG A 434 23.55 11.51 12.42
C ARG A 434 22.79 10.44 13.17
N SER A 435 23.23 10.13 14.40
CA SER A 435 22.55 9.16 15.26
C SER A 435 22.48 9.63 16.72
N LYS A 436 21.41 9.26 17.43
CA LYS A 436 21.27 9.41 18.89
C LYS A 436 21.92 8.23 19.62
N CYS A 437 23.20 7.98 19.34
CA CYS A 437 23.99 6.96 20.01
C CYS A 437 25.18 7.61 20.74
N LEU A 438 25.60 7.05 21.88
CA LEU A 438 26.83 7.47 22.55
C LEU A 438 28.08 6.81 21.95
N PHE A 439 27.90 5.79 21.12
CA PHE A 439 28.99 5.06 20.47
C PHE A 439 29.28 5.62 19.09
N GLU A 440 30.56 5.79 18.77
CA GLU A 440 31.01 6.07 17.40
C GLU A 440 30.93 4.81 16.52
N SER A 441 31.15 3.64 17.12
CA SER A 441 30.93 2.32 16.55
C SER A 441 30.72 1.29 17.65
N PHE A 442 30.12 0.16 17.31
CA PHE A 442 29.91 -0.97 18.23
C PHE A 442 30.32 -2.29 17.56
N ASP A 443 30.67 -3.27 18.39
CA ASP A 443 31.10 -4.59 17.92
C ASP A 443 29.88 -5.40 17.49
N THR A 444 29.68 -5.55 16.19
CA THR A 444 28.55 -6.24 15.58
C THR A 444 28.51 -7.73 15.90
N ASP A 445 29.67 -8.34 16.18
CA ASP A 445 29.79 -9.75 16.53
C ASP A 445 29.06 -10.09 17.85
N VAL A 446 28.77 -9.08 18.68
CA VAL A 446 28.00 -9.24 19.94
C VAL A 446 26.52 -9.56 19.67
N TYR A 447 25.99 -9.20 18.50
CA TYR A 447 24.60 -9.44 18.14
C TYR A 447 24.47 -10.81 17.46
N GLY A 448 23.55 -11.66 17.94
CA GLY A 448 23.36 -13.01 17.39
C GLY A 448 24.21 -14.11 18.03
N ASP A 449 25.14 -13.78 18.94
CA ASP A 449 25.97 -14.75 19.69
C ASP A 449 25.13 -15.71 20.57
N ASN A 450 23.86 -15.38 20.84
CA ASN A 450 22.88 -16.19 21.58
C ASN A 450 21.90 -16.95 20.66
N ALA A 451 22.24 -17.20 19.40
CA ALA A 451 21.46 -18.09 18.53
C ALA A 451 21.59 -19.58 18.98
N ASP A 452 21.35 -19.86 20.27
CA ASP A 452 21.19 -21.19 20.87
C ASP A 452 19.83 -21.81 20.47
N GLY A 453 19.46 -21.67 19.20
CA GLY A 453 18.29 -22.27 18.58
C GLY A 453 18.69 -23.46 17.71
N VAL A 454 17.74 -24.33 17.39
CA VAL A 454 17.96 -25.38 16.39
C VAL A 454 18.33 -24.68 15.08
N ALA A 455 19.53 -24.95 14.55
CA ALA A 455 19.93 -24.45 13.25
C ALA A 455 18.93 -24.93 12.19
N ALA A 456 18.36 -24.01 11.41
CA ALA A 456 17.51 -24.36 10.27
C ALA A 456 18.39 -24.99 9.19
N SER A 457 18.59 -26.32 9.27
CA SER A 457 19.36 -27.04 8.25
C SER A 457 19.03 -28.53 8.11
N GLU A 458 18.28 -29.13 9.03
CA GLU A 458 17.73 -30.48 8.81
C GLU A 458 16.23 -30.37 8.59
N THR A 459 15.83 -30.41 7.32
CA THR A 459 14.44 -30.53 6.89
C THR A 459 13.75 -31.65 7.68
N THR A 460 12.68 -31.29 8.40
CA THR A 460 11.82 -32.23 9.15
C THR A 460 10.92 -33.05 8.24
N ARG A 461 10.93 -32.74 6.94
CA ARG A 461 10.12 -33.39 5.90
C ARG A 461 10.44 -34.88 5.83
N THR A 462 9.38 -35.67 5.87
CA THR A 462 9.45 -37.11 5.58
C THR A 462 8.91 -37.41 4.18
N ASP A 463 9.16 -38.60 3.64
CA ASP A 463 8.60 -39.02 2.34
C ASP A 463 7.08 -39.33 2.39
N ARG A 464 6.43 -39.15 3.55
CA ARG A 464 5.02 -39.47 3.73
C ARG A 464 4.14 -38.27 3.42
N THR A 465 3.28 -38.40 2.43
CA THR A 465 2.25 -37.40 2.13
C THR A 465 1.21 -37.35 3.25
N LEU A 466 1.03 -36.17 3.84
CA LEU A 466 0.02 -35.90 4.86
C LEU A 466 -1.26 -35.36 4.23
N VAL A 467 -1.14 -34.44 3.27
CA VAL A 467 -2.27 -33.86 2.54
C VAL A 467 -2.08 -34.12 1.05
N GLU A 468 -3.10 -34.70 0.41
CA GLU A 468 -3.13 -34.89 -1.04
C GLU A 468 -4.39 -34.23 -1.59
N ILE A 469 -4.20 -33.39 -2.60
CA ILE A 469 -5.26 -32.61 -3.24
C ILE A 469 -5.26 -32.96 -4.73
N ASP A 470 -6.41 -33.37 -5.23
CA ASP A 470 -6.60 -33.68 -6.65
C ASP A 470 -7.79 -32.91 -7.24
N GLY A 471 -7.49 -32.03 -8.20
CA GLY A 471 -8.46 -31.31 -9.00
C GLY A 471 -9.42 -30.44 -8.18
N LEU A 472 -8.97 -29.86 -7.07
CA LEU A 472 -9.81 -29.11 -6.15
C LEU A 472 -10.44 -27.90 -6.83
N LYS A 473 -11.77 -27.79 -6.71
CA LYS A 473 -12.53 -26.65 -7.24
C LYS A 473 -13.38 -26.02 -6.15
N LYS A 474 -13.41 -24.70 -6.13
CA LYS A 474 -14.36 -23.91 -5.35
C LYS A 474 -14.88 -22.75 -6.19
N HIS A 475 -16.12 -22.90 -6.62
CA HIS A 475 -16.85 -21.88 -7.35
C HIS A 475 -17.96 -21.30 -6.47
N PHE A 476 -18.06 -19.98 -6.43
CA PHE A 476 -19.12 -19.27 -5.71
C PHE A 476 -20.18 -18.80 -6.70
N SER A 477 -21.41 -19.31 -6.57
CA SER A 477 -22.54 -18.79 -7.32
C SER A 477 -22.96 -17.43 -6.76
N ARG A 478 -23.08 -16.41 -7.61
CA ARG A 478 -23.68 -15.13 -7.21
C ARG A 478 -25.18 -15.38 -6.95
N ALA A 479 -25.57 -15.41 -5.68
CA ALA A 479 -26.97 -15.57 -5.33
C ALA A 479 -27.65 -14.19 -5.47
N GLU A 480 -28.39 -13.97 -6.55
CA GLU A 480 -29.58 -13.10 -6.60
C GLU A 480 -30.26 -13.17 -7.98
N ASP A 481 -31.21 -14.09 -8.15
CA ASP A 481 -32.64 -13.80 -8.36
C ASP A 481 -33.37 -15.07 -8.82
N LEU A 482 -34.53 -15.35 -8.22
CA LEU A 482 -35.45 -16.39 -8.73
C LEU A 482 -35.90 -16.11 -10.18
N PHE A 483 -35.70 -14.87 -10.66
CA PHE A 483 -35.97 -14.39 -12.00
C PHE A 483 -34.96 -14.87 -13.06
N ASP A 484 -33.66 -14.91 -12.77
CA ASP A 484 -32.65 -15.37 -13.74
C ASP A 484 -32.75 -16.87 -14.01
N ARG A 485 -33.16 -17.64 -12.99
CA ARG A 485 -33.49 -19.07 -13.14
C ARG A 485 -34.68 -19.32 -14.06
N TYR A 486 -35.58 -18.34 -14.22
CA TYR A 486 -36.72 -18.41 -15.15
C TYR A 486 -36.32 -18.01 -16.59
N LEU A 487 -35.25 -17.22 -16.75
CA LEU A 487 -34.74 -16.77 -18.06
C LEU A 487 -33.67 -17.70 -18.66
N GLY A 488 -33.23 -18.73 -17.94
CA GLY A 488 -32.27 -19.72 -18.46
C GLY A 488 -30.86 -19.17 -18.65
N ARG A 489 -30.51 -18.09 -17.95
CA ARG A 489 -29.12 -17.61 -17.87
C ARG A 489 -28.39 -18.46 -16.84
N GLU A 490 -27.23 -19.00 -17.21
CA GLU A 490 -26.35 -19.64 -16.24
C GLU A 490 -25.88 -18.56 -15.26
N PRO A 491 -26.01 -18.77 -13.94
CA PRO A 491 -25.55 -17.78 -12.97
C PRO A 491 -24.03 -17.64 -13.09
N ASP A 492 -23.57 -16.41 -13.26
CA ASP A 492 -22.13 -16.08 -13.23
C ASP A 492 -21.53 -16.63 -11.93
N ALA A 493 -20.59 -17.56 -12.08
CA ALA A 493 -19.92 -18.22 -10.96
C ALA A 493 -18.49 -17.72 -10.87
N VAL A 494 -18.10 -17.22 -9.70
CA VAL A 494 -16.72 -16.82 -9.40
C VAL A 494 -15.89 -18.08 -9.20
N ARG A 495 -14.94 -18.36 -10.10
CA ARG A 495 -14.06 -19.54 -10.03
C ARG A 495 -12.82 -19.24 -9.19
N ALA A 496 -12.99 -19.22 -7.87
CA ALA A 496 -11.93 -18.86 -6.94
C ALA A 496 -10.79 -19.91 -6.86
N VAL A 497 -11.14 -21.18 -7.01
CA VAL A 497 -10.19 -22.30 -7.12
C VAL A 497 -10.71 -23.21 -8.24
N ASP A 498 -9.87 -23.58 -9.20
CA ASP A 498 -10.34 -24.24 -10.42
C ASP A 498 -9.40 -25.32 -10.94
N GLY A 499 -9.23 -26.40 -10.17
CA GLY A 499 -8.44 -27.56 -10.57
C GLY A 499 -7.06 -27.61 -9.90
N VAL A 500 -6.97 -27.17 -8.65
CA VAL A 500 -5.72 -27.21 -7.89
C VAL A 500 -5.41 -28.65 -7.49
N SER A 501 -4.24 -29.14 -7.88
CA SER A 501 -3.65 -30.40 -7.41
C SER A 501 -2.29 -30.13 -6.77
N LEU A 502 -2.06 -30.65 -5.56
CA LEU A 502 -0.81 -30.53 -4.81
C LEU A 502 -0.71 -31.56 -3.70
N ASP A 503 0.51 -31.86 -3.29
CA ASP A 503 0.88 -32.71 -2.16
C ASP A 503 1.60 -31.90 -1.08
N ILE A 504 1.36 -32.25 0.19
CA ILE A 504 2.09 -31.74 1.35
C ILE A 504 2.58 -32.92 2.17
N TYR A 505 3.88 -32.96 2.42
CA TYR A 505 4.56 -34.01 3.17
C TYR A 505 4.55 -33.73 4.68
N GLU A 506 4.52 -34.79 5.48
CA GLU A 506 4.58 -34.70 6.94
C GLU A 506 5.91 -34.05 7.36
N GLY A 507 5.83 -32.97 8.15
CA GLY A 507 6.97 -32.16 8.60
C GLY A 507 7.46 -31.12 7.58
N GLU A 508 6.75 -30.91 6.47
CA GLU A 508 7.05 -29.90 5.45
C GLU A 508 6.36 -28.56 5.73
N THR A 509 7.01 -27.47 5.34
CA THR A 509 6.37 -26.16 5.11
C THR A 509 6.23 -25.92 3.61
N LEU A 510 5.02 -26.10 3.08
CA LEU A 510 4.69 -25.75 1.69
C LEU A 510 4.19 -24.30 1.63
N GLY A 511 4.92 -23.44 0.92
CA GLY A 511 4.51 -22.08 0.60
C GLY A 511 3.46 -22.03 -0.50
N LEU A 512 2.41 -21.22 -0.36
CA LEU A 512 1.43 -20.92 -1.41
C LEU A 512 1.42 -19.42 -1.68
N VAL A 513 1.93 -19.02 -2.84
CA VAL A 513 2.17 -17.62 -3.21
C VAL A 513 1.42 -17.22 -4.48
N GLY A 514 1.22 -15.92 -4.68
CA GLY A 514 0.54 -15.36 -5.85
C GLY A 514 -0.09 -14.00 -5.56
N GLU A 515 -0.58 -13.34 -6.60
CA GLU A 515 -1.21 -12.02 -6.53
C GLU A 515 -2.47 -12.03 -5.64
N SER A 516 -2.87 -10.85 -5.16
CA SER A 516 -4.07 -10.73 -4.32
C SER A 516 -5.31 -11.19 -5.10
N GLY A 517 -6.19 -11.95 -4.44
CA GLY A 517 -7.40 -12.48 -5.07
C GLY A 517 -7.22 -13.71 -5.97
N CYS A 518 -6.01 -14.27 -6.11
CA CYS A 518 -5.79 -15.45 -6.96
C CYS A 518 -6.39 -16.76 -6.41
N GLY A 519 -6.81 -16.80 -5.14
CA GLY A 519 -7.53 -17.95 -4.55
C GLY A 519 -6.88 -18.58 -3.31
N LYS A 520 -5.68 -18.16 -2.89
CA LYS A 520 -4.87 -18.79 -1.81
C LYS A 520 -5.65 -19.10 -0.51
N SER A 521 -6.25 -18.08 0.11
CA SER A 521 -7.03 -18.25 1.34
C SER A 521 -8.30 -19.08 1.12
N THR A 522 -8.87 -19.06 -0.09
CA THR A 522 -10.00 -19.95 -0.44
C THR A 522 -9.52 -21.39 -0.49
N THR A 523 -8.37 -21.67 -1.14
CA THR A 523 -7.74 -23.00 -1.16
C THR A 523 -7.51 -23.53 0.25
N GLY A 524 -6.86 -22.76 1.12
CA GLY A 524 -6.62 -23.14 2.52
C GLY A 524 -7.90 -23.46 3.30
N ARG A 525 -8.93 -22.60 3.18
CA ARG A 525 -10.23 -22.83 3.84
C ARG A 525 -11.00 -24.03 3.27
N THR A 526 -10.84 -24.31 1.98
CA THR A 526 -11.47 -25.46 1.34
C THR A 526 -10.79 -26.78 1.74
N ILE A 527 -9.45 -26.80 1.84
CA ILE A 527 -8.68 -27.94 2.38
C ILE A 527 -9.19 -28.33 3.77
N LEU A 528 -9.38 -27.34 4.65
CA LEU A 528 -9.87 -27.55 6.01
C LEU A 528 -11.38 -27.87 6.13
N ARG A 529 -12.12 -27.94 5.01
CA ARG A 529 -13.59 -28.06 4.98
C ARG A 529 -14.28 -26.99 5.85
N LEU A 530 -13.70 -25.78 5.89
CA LEU A 530 -14.39 -24.56 6.34
C LEU A 530 -15.28 -24.02 5.22
N LEU A 531 -14.84 -24.21 3.98
CA LEU A 531 -15.63 -24.06 2.77
C LEU A 531 -15.81 -25.44 2.12
N GLU A 532 -17.03 -25.77 1.73
CA GLU A 532 -17.29 -27.01 1.01
C GLU A 532 -16.76 -26.90 -0.43
N PRO A 533 -15.91 -27.83 -0.91
CA PRO A 533 -15.47 -27.86 -2.30
C PRO A 533 -16.65 -28.05 -3.25
N THR A 534 -16.55 -27.45 -4.43
CA THR A 534 -17.50 -27.66 -5.53
C THR A 534 -17.23 -28.99 -6.23
N ASP A 535 -15.96 -29.34 -6.38
CA ASP A 535 -15.48 -30.58 -7.00
C ASP A 535 -14.04 -30.87 -6.52
N GLY A 536 -13.51 -32.04 -6.87
CA GLY A 536 -12.18 -32.51 -6.49
C GLY A 536 -12.14 -33.20 -5.13
N THR A 537 -10.96 -33.72 -4.78
CA THR A 537 -10.77 -34.56 -3.59
C THR A 537 -9.68 -33.99 -2.69
N VAL A 538 -9.88 -34.10 -1.38
CA VAL A 538 -8.86 -33.77 -0.36
C VAL A 538 -8.70 -34.95 0.57
N LEU A 539 -7.53 -35.58 0.52
CA LEU A 539 -7.15 -36.67 1.42
C LEU A 539 -6.28 -36.12 2.54
N PHE A 540 -6.62 -36.44 3.79
CA PHE A 540 -5.82 -36.10 4.96
C PHE A 540 -5.41 -37.39 5.69
N ALA A 541 -4.10 -37.65 5.76
CA ALA A 541 -3.51 -38.89 6.26
C ALA A 541 -4.13 -40.15 5.61
N GLY A 542 -4.52 -40.05 4.32
CA GLY A 542 -5.17 -41.10 3.54
C GLY A 542 -6.70 -41.17 3.64
N ASP A 543 -7.33 -40.37 4.50
CA ASP A 543 -8.79 -40.31 4.64
C ASP A 543 -9.39 -39.20 3.76
N ASP A 544 -10.37 -39.53 2.91
CA ASP A 544 -11.10 -38.54 2.11
C ASP A 544 -12.06 -37.71 2.98
N LEU A 545 -11.75 -36.42 3.12
CA LEU A 545 -12.52 -35.47 3.93
C LEU A 545 -13.93 -35.19 3.39
N ALA A 546 -14.19 -35.43 2.10
CA ALA A 546 -15.51 -35.28 1.50
C ALA A 546 -16.46 -36.41 1.95
N SER A 547 -15.91 -37.59 2.21
CA SER A 547 -16.66 -38.79 2.58
C SER A 547 -17.04 -38.87 4.07
N LEU A 548 -16.43 -38.04 4.92
CA LEU A 548 -16.63 -38.06 6.37
C LEU A 548 -17.99 -37.47 6.77
N ASP A 549 -18.63 -38.10 7.77
CA ASP A 549 -19.79 -37.52 8.43
C ASP A 549 -19.40 -36.37 9.37
N ALA A 550 -20.39 -35.66 9.91
CA ALA A 550 -20.15 -34.48 10.74
C ALA A 550 -19.35 -34.76 12.03
N ASP A 551 -19.45 -35.96 12.60
CA ASP A 551 -18.76 -36.31 13.84
C ASP A 551 -17.32 -36.78 13.56
N ALA A 552 -17.11 -37.55 12.49
CA ALA A 552 -15.77 -37.92 12.01
C ALA A 552 -14.99 -36.68 11.55
N LEU A 553 -15.65 -35.76 10.85
CA LEU A 553 -15.03 -34.49 10.43
C LEU A 553 -14.69 -33.60 11.63
N ARG A 554 -15.52 -33.57 12.69
CA ARG A 554 -15.17 -32.91 13.95
C ARG A 554 -13.94 -33.50 14.61
N GLY A 555 -13.78 -34.83 14.54
CA GLY A 555 -12.56 -35.53 14.98
C GLY A 555 -11.34 -35.03 14.21
N LYS A 556 -11.39 -35.07 12.87
CA LYS A 556 -10.28 -34.62 12.00
C LYS A 556 -9.96 -33.14 12.11
N ARG A 557 -10.93 -32.29 12.45
CA ARG A 557 -10.68 -30.86 12.75
C ARG A 557 -9.79 -30.65 13.97
N ARG A 558 -9.62 -31.64 14.84
CA ARG A 558 -8.59 -31.57 15.90
C ARG A 558 -7.19 -31.58 15.29
N ASP A 559 -7.00 -32.44 14.30
CA ASP A 559 -5.70 -32.71 13.67
C ASP A 559 -5.32 -31.63 12.63
N MET A 560 -6.28 -30.79 12.23
CA MET A 560 -6.09 -29.72 11.25
C MET A 560 -6.57 -28.37 11.79
N GLN A 561 -5.71 -27.37 11.84
CA GLN A 561 -6.01 -26.05 12.39
C GLN A 561 -5.64 -24.92 11.42
N MET A 562 -6.04 -23.69 11.76
CA MET A 562 -5.77 -22.51 10.95
C MET A 562 -5.31 -21.35 11.83
N ILE A 563 -4.27 -20.65 11.36
CA ILE A 563 -3.89 -19.33 11.82
C ILE A 563 -4.41 -18.33 10.77
N PHE A 564 -5.26 -17.40 11.20
CA PHE A 564 -5.94 -16.45 10.30
C PHE A 564 -5.13 -15.17 10.09
N GLN A 565 -5.29 -14.56 8.92
CA GLN A 565 -4.60 -13.34 8.46
C GLN A 565 -4.70 -12.14 9.40
N ASP A 566 -5.89 -11.89 9.96
CA ASP A 566 -6.09 -10.81 10.92
C ASP A 566 -6.40 -11.36 12.33
N PRO A 567 -5.48 -11.20 13.29
CA PRO A 567 -5.72 -11.57 14.68
C PRO A 567 -6.93 -10.87 15.30
N LEU A 568 -7.21 -9.61 14.94
CA LEU A 568 -8.27 -8.85 15.58
C LEU A 568 -9.66 -9.37 15.18
N SER A 569 -9.88 -9.63 13.89
CA SER A 569 -11.15 -10.22 13.43
C SER A 569 -11.30 -11.69 13.81
N SER A 570 -10.20 -12.43 14.05
CA SER A 570 -10.24 -13.84 14.42
C SER A 570 -10.39 -14.10 15.93
N LEU A 571 -10.10 -13.12 16.79
CA LEU A 571 -10.24 -13.18 18.25
C LEU A 571 -11.53 -12.48 18.72
N ASP A 572 -12.34 -13.11 19.58
CA ASP A 572 -13.51 -12.41 20.18
C ASP A 572 -12.99 -11.31 21.14
N PRO A 573 -13.28 -10.02 20.88
CA PRO A 573 -12.76 -8.90 21.69
C PRO A 573 -13.25 -8.92 23.14
N ARG A 574 -14.26 -9.75 23.47
CA ARG A 574 -14.84 -9.90 24.81
C ARG A 574 -14.28 -11.09 25.57
N MET A 575 -13.41 -11.89 24.96
CA MET A 575 -12.74 -13.02 25.61
C MET A 575 -11.33 -12.63 26.03
N THR A 576 -10.91 -13.09 27.22
CA THR A 576 -9.51 -12.96 27.61
C THR A 576 -8.65 -13.97 26.87
N VAL A 577 -7.33 -13.74 26.81
CA VAL A 577 -6.36 -14.69 26.21
C VAL A 577 -6.58 -16.12 26.71
N ARG A 578 -6.73 -16.29 28.03
CA ARG A 578 -7.02 -17.60 28.65
C ARG A 578 -8.29 -18.22 28.09
N GLN A 579 -9.36 -17.44 27.93
CA GLN A 579 -10.63 -17.95 27.43
C GLN A 579 -10.52 -18.38 25.97
N THR A 580 -9.83 -17.59 25.15
CA THR A 580 -9.57 -17.88 23.74
C THR A 580 -8.81 -19.20 23.57
N ILE A 581 -7.71 -19.41 24.31
CA ILE A 581 -6.91 -20.65 24.18
C ILE A 581 -7.65 -21.86 24.80
N THR A 582 -8.48 -21.63 25.82
CA THR A 582 -9.29 -22.70 26.44
C THR A 582 -10.45 -23.16 25.56
N GLU A 583 -10.95 -22.31 24.66
CA GLU A 583 -12.15 -22.61 23.86
C GLU A 583 -12.02 -23.86 22.97
N PRO A 584 -10.96 -24.03 22.15
CA PRO A 584 -10.76 -25.26 21.37
C PRO A 584 -10.74 -26.52 22.23
N LEU A 585 -10.02 -26.48 23.36
CA LEU A 585 -9.99 -27.59 24.33
C LEU A 585 -11.38 -27.93 24.87
N ALA A 586 -12.23 -26.92 25.10
CA ALA A 586 -13.59 -27.13 25.56
C ALA A 586 -14.51 -27.70 24.48
N ILE A 587 -14.37 -27.25 23.23
CA ILE A 587 -15.16 -27.71 22.08
C ILE A 587 -14.89 -29.19 21.79
N HIS A 588 -13.63 -29.61 21.87
CA HIS A 588 -13.21 -30.99 21.62
C HIS A 588 -13.24 -31.90 22.86
N ASP A 589 -13.80 -31.42 23.98
CA ASP A 589 -13.87 -32.10 25.29
C ASP A 589 -12.50 -32.59 25.85
N LEU A 590 -11.41 -31.97 25.42
CA LEU A 590 -10.05 -32.29 25.85
C LEU A 590 -9.78 -31.79 27.27
N PRO A 591 -8.84 -32.41 28.01
CA PRO A 591 -8.13 -33.65 27.65
C PRO A 591 -9.00 -34.91 27.85
N ASP A 592 -8.67 -35.95 27.07
CA ASP A 592 -9.33 -37.27 27.07
C ASP A 592 -8.68 -38.28 28.05
N ALA A 593 -7.54 -37.92 28.65
CA ALA A 593 -6.76 -38.80 29.50
C ALA A 593 -7.33 -38.94 30.92
N ASP A 594 -7.32 -40.17 31.45
CA ASP A 594 -7.58 -40.47 32.86
C ASP A 594 -6.35 -40.05 33.69
N ASP A 595 -6.34 -38.78 34.11
CA ASP A 595 -5.39 -38.19 35.06
C ASP A 595 -6.12 -37.91 36.39
N ASP A 596 -5.42 -38.06 37.52
CA ASP A 596 -5.94 -37.74 38.87
C ASP A 596 -6.36 -36.26 39.00
N ARG A 597 -5.86 -35.37 38.13
CA ARG A 597 -6.23 -33.95 38.05
C ARG A 597 -7.58 -33.75 37.36
N SER A 598 -8.39 -32.81 37.85
CA SER A 598 -9.66 -32.44 37.19
C SER A 598 -9.42 -31.92 35.75
N LYS A 599 -10.34 -32.17 34.81
CA LYS A 599 -10.27 -31.62 33.43
C LYS A 599 -9.99 -30.11 33.41
N ARG A 600 -10.58 -29.35 34.34
CA ARG A 600 -10.34 -27.90 34.47
C ARG A 600 -8.88 -27.58 34.82
N GLN A 601 -8.26 -28.35 35.70
CA GLN A 601 -6.86 -28.17 36.08
C GLN A 601 -5.95 -28.49 34.91
N GLN A 602 -6.20 -29.61 34.21
CA GLN A 602 -5.40 -30.01 33.05
C GLN A 602 -5.49 -28.98 31.90
N ARG A 603 -6.68 -28.45 31.61
CA ARG A 603 -6.84 -27.34 30.64
C ARG A 603 -6.04 -26.11 31.04
N ARG A 604 -6.02 -25.77 32.33
CA ARG A 604 -5.25 -24.63 32.83
C ARG A 604 -3.76 -24.84 32.62
N ASP A 605 -3.27 -26.05 32.95
CA ASP A 605 -1.87 -26.41 32.80
C ASP A 605 -1.46 -26.37 31.31
N ARG A 606 -2.30 -26.89 30.39
CA ARG A 606 -2.06 -26.82 28.95
C ARG A 606 -2.04 -25.38 28.42
N VAL A 607 -2.95 -24.52 28.89
CA VAL A 607 -2.96 -23.11 28.49
C VAL A 607 -1.70 -22.38 28.99
N GLU A 608 -1.24 -22.67 30.20
CA GLU A 608 0.00 -22.10 30.75
C GLU A 608 1.24 -22.57 29.96
N GLU A 609 1.28 -23.84 29.56
CA GLU A 609 2.30 -24.41 28.68
C GLU A 609 2.32 -23.72 27.30
N LEU A 610 1.17 -23.60 26.65
CA LEU A 610 1.06 -22.98 25.32
C LEU A 610 1.46 -21.51 25.33
N VAL A 611 1.06 -20.76 26.36
CA VAL A 611 1.45 -19.36 26.53
C VAL A 611 2.96 -19.22 26.68
N ALA A 612 3.59 -20.12 27.45
CA ALA A 612 5.05 -20.14 27.56
C ALA A 612 5.72 -20.52 26.23
N ALA A 613 5.20 -21.52 25.51
CA ALA A 613 5.74 -21.97 24.22
C ALA A 613 5.71 -20.86 23.16
N VAL A 614 4.64 -20.05 23.12
CA VAL A 614 4.57 -18.90 22.20
C VAL A 614 5.27 -17.64 22.72
N GLY A 615 6.04 -17.73 23.82
CA GLY A 615 6.80 -16.62 24.38
C GLY A 615 5.95 -15.48 24.95
N LEU A 616 4.75 -15.78 25.47
CA LEU A 616 3.91 -14.84 26.19
C LEU A 616 4.08 -15.02 27.71
N ASP A 617 3.94 -13.92 28.46
CA ASP A 617 4.03 -13.91 29.91
C ASP A 617 2.70 -14.32 30.57
N GLY A 618 2.80 -14.93 31.76
CA GLY A 618 1.61 -15.41 32.49
C GLY A 618 0.63 -14.32 32.93
N ASP A 619 1.06 -13.06 33.05
CA ASP A 619 0.18 -11.93 33.35
C ASP A 619 -0.70 -11.53 32.16
N GLN A 620 -0.34 -11.94 30.94
CA GLN A 620 -1.10 -11.65 29.73
C GLN A 620 -2.34 -12.53 29.57
N LEU A 621 -2.42 -13.65 30.31
CA LEU A 621 -3.55 -14.59 30.27
C LEU A 621 -4.91 -13.95 30.56
N ASP A 622 -4.93 -12.92 31.41
CA ASP A 622 -6.16 -12.26 31.85
C ASP A 622 -6.43 -10.95 31.08
N ARG A 623 -5.59 -10.60 30.09
CA ARG A 623 -5.77 -9.44 29.21
C ARG A 623 -6.75 -9.72 28.07
N TYR A 624 -7.34 -8.66 27.53
CA TYR A 624 -8.18 -8.70 26.33
C TYR A 624 -7.38 -8.41 25.05
N PRO A 625 -7.85 -8.83 23.86
CA PRO A 625 -7.14 -8.62 22.59
C PRO A 625 -6.72 -7.16 22.34
N HIS A 626 -7.58 -6.19 22.66
CA HIS A 626 -7.29 -4.76 22.48
C HIS A 626 -6.16 -4.23 23.39
N GLU A 627 -5.77 -4.98 24.42
CA GLU A 627 -4.69 -4.63 25.35
C GLU A 627 -3.34 -5.27 24.98
N LEU A 628 -3.29 -5.99 23.86
CA LEU A 628 -2.11 -6.66 23.33
C LEU A 628 -1.58 -5.94 22.08
N SER A 629 -0.26 -6.02 21.86
CA SER A 629 0.37 -5.60 20.59
C SER A 629 -0.01 -6.54 19.42
N GLY A 630 0.22 -6.11 18.18
CA GLY A 630 -0.04 -6.93 16.99
C GLY A 630 0.63 -8.31 17.06
N GLY A 631 1.94 -8.35 17.32
CA GLY A 631 2.68 -9.61 17.49
C GLY A 631 2.19 -10.47 18.66
N GLN A 632 1.78 -9.85 19.77
CA GLN A 632 1.20 -10.60 20.89
C GLN A 632 -0.15 -11.23 20.52
N ARG A 633 -1.00 -10.52 19.77
CA ARG A 633 -2.26 -11.08 19.26
C ARG A 633 -2.01 -12.25 18.32
N GLN A 634 -0.99 -12.13 17.46
CA GLN A 634 -0.58 -13.22 16.57
C GLN A 634 -0.16 -14.46 17.37
N ARG A 635 0.70 -14.29 18.39
CA ARG A 635 1.10 -15.38 19.30
C ARG A 635 -0.09 -16.05 20.00
N VAL A 636 -1.09 -15.27 20.41
CA VAL A 636 -2.36 -15.83 20.97
C VAL A 636 -3.12 -16.65 19.91
N GLY A 637 -3.16 -16.18 18.66
CA GLY A 637 -3.72 -16.93 17.53
C GLY A 637 -3.01 -18.26 17.29
N ILE A 638 -1.67 -18.26 17.32
CA ILE A 638 -0.83 -19.47 17.21
C ILE A 638 -1.12 -20.42 18.38
N ALA A 639 -1.09 -19.93 19.63
CA ALA A 639 -1.36 -20.74 20.81
C ALA A 639 -2.77 -21.36 20.79
N ARG A 640 -3.76 -20.63 20.27
CA ARG A 640 -5.12 -21.14 20.08
C ARG A 640 -5.15 -22.28 19.06
N ALA A 641 -4.45 -22.17 17.94
CA ALA A 641 -4.38 -23.22 16.93
C ALA A 641 -3.69 -24.49 17.48
N LEU A 642 -2.61 -24.31 18.26
CA LEU A 642 -1.89 -25.42 18.89
C LEU A 642 -2.63 -26.11 20.04
N ALA A 643 -3.71 -25.50 20.53
CA ALA A 643 -4.37 -25.94 21.76
C ALA A 643 -4.88 -27.40 21.72
N VAL A 644 -5.10 -27.94 20.52
CA VAL A 644 -5.66 -29.28 20.30
C VAL A 644 -4.66 -30.32 19.80
N ASP A 645 -3.37 -29.96 19.76
CA ASP A 645 -2.26 -30.78 19.23
C ASP A 645 -2.48 -31.20 17.76
N PRO A 646 -2.53 -30.24 16.81
CA PRO A 646 -2.74 -30.55 15.39
C PRO A 646 -1.50 -31.15 14.73
N ASP A 647 -1.69 -31.92 13.66
CA ASP A 647 -0.62 -32.39 12.77
C ASP A 647 -0.39 -31.43 11.59
N PHE A 648 -1.45 -30.70 11.18
CA PHE A 648 -1.44 -29.79 10.04
C PHE A 648 -2.03 -28.41 10.39
N ILE A 649 -1.33 -27.35 10.01
CA ILE A 649 -1.82 -25.97 10.21
C ILE A 649 -1.75 -25.20 8.88
N VAL A 650 -2.86 -24.58 8.50
CA VAL A 650 -2.89 -23.57 7.44
C VAL A 650 -2.56 -22.20 8.06
N CYS A 651 -1.44 -21.62 7.65
CA CYS A 651 -1.01 -20.30 8.06
C CYS A 651 -1.41 -19.29 6.98
N ASP A 652 -2.56 -18.63 7.15
CA ASP A 652 -3.08 -17.63 6.19
C ASP A 652 -2.48 -16.27 6.51
N GLU A 653 -1.38 -15.89 5.85
CA GLU A 653 -0.65 -14.63 6.01
C GLU A 653 -0.31 -14.28 7.48
N PRO A 654 0.36 -15.19 8.22
CA PRO A 654 0.54 -15.07 9.67
C PRO A 654 1.47 -13.92 10.12
N VAL A 655 2.17 -13.28 9.18
CA VAL A 655 3.11 -12.19 9.44
C VAL A 655 2.74 -10.89 8.73
N SER A 656 1.61 -10.88 8.02
CA SER A 656 1.14 -9.69 7.33
C SER A 656 0.84 -8.55 8.32
N ALA A 657 1.14 -7.31 7.91
CA ALA A 657 0.94 -6.09 8.71
C ALA A 657 1.70 -6.03 10.06
N LEU A 658 2.74 -6.85 10.24
CA LEU A 658 3.68 -6.77 11.35
C LEU A 658 4.98 -6.10 10.89
N ASP A 659 5.66 -5.38 11.78
CA ASP A 659 6.99 -4.83 11.49
C ASP A 659 8.06 -5.94 11.39
N VAL A 660 9.15 -5.66 10.66
CA VAL A 660 10.20 -6.65 10.31
C VAL A 660 10.78 -7.42 11.50
N SER A 661 10.95 -6.77 12.66
CA SER A 661 11.45 -7.44 13.87
C SER A 661 10.42 -8.41 14.43
N VAL A 662 9.15 -7.99 14.55
CA VAL A 662 8.07 -8.86 15.00
C VAL A 662 7.84 -10.01 14.00
N GLN A 663 7.94 -9.76 12.70
CA GLN A 663 7.87 -10.80 11.67
C GLN A 663 8.94 -11.87 11.91
N ALA A 664 10.20 -11.47 12.09
CA ALA A 664 11.30 -12.38 12.41
C ALA A 664 11.04 -13.22 13.67
N GLN A 665 10.48 -12.61 14.73
CA GLN A 665 10.10 -13.35 15.94
C GLN A 665 9.03 -14.42 15.67
N ILE A 666 8.02 -14.12 14.84
CA ILE A 666 6.94 -15.05 14.52
C ILE A 666 7.45 -16.17 13.63
N ILE A 667 8.33 -15.88 12.66
CA ILE A 667 8.94 -16.88 11.78
C ILE A 667 9.77 -17.87 12.61
N ASN A 668 10.71 -17.37 13.43
CA ASN A 668 11.50 -18.22 14.33
C ASN A 668 10.61 -19.05 15.27
N LEU A 669 9.52 -18.46 15.78
CA LEU A 669 8.56 -19.17 16.62
C LEU A 669 7.90 -20.32 15.85
N LEU A 670 7.47 -20.12 14.61
CA LEU A 670 6.86 -21.18 13.80
C LEU A 670 7.86 -22.31 13.51
N GLU A 671 9.12 -21.98 13.23
CA GLU A 671 10.19 -22.98 13.04
C GLU A 671 10.46 -23.79 14.32
N ASP A 672 10.59 -23.11 15.46
CA ASP A 672 10.79 -23.76 16.76
C ASP A 672 9.62 -24.69 17.09
N LEU A 673 8.38 -24.24 16.83
CA LEU A 673 7.17 -25.06 17.02
C LEU A 673 7.12 -26.25 16.06
N GLN A 674 7.57 -26.07 14.81
CA GLN A 674 7.66 -27.16 13.84
C GLN A 674 8.59 -28.27 14.34
N GLY A 675 9.78 -27.88 14.81
CA GLY A 675 10.76 -28.81 15.36
C GLY A 675 10.31 -29.47 16.65
N GLU A 676 9.65 -28.74 17.55
CA GLU A 676 9.20 -29.25 18.85
C GLU A 676 7.97 -30.16 18.74
N PHE A 677 6.98 -29.79 17.93
CA PHE A 677 5.70 -30.48 17.84
C PHE A 677 5.55 -31.36 16.59
N GLY A 678 6.50 -31.34 15.65
CA GLY A 678 6.44 -32.12 14.41
C GLY A 678 5.34 -31.64 13.45
N LEU A 679 5.12 -30.32 13.39
CA LEU A 679 4.01 -29.72 12.65
C LEU A 679 4.26 -29.73 11.14
N THR A 680 3.17 -29.77 10.38
CA THR A 680 3.17 -29.57 8.92
C THR A 680 2.43 -28.27 8.59
N TYR A 681 2.99 -27.45 7.72
CA TYR A 681 2.44 -26.13 7.40
C TYR A 681 2.08 -25.98 5.92
N LEU A 682 0.90 -25.43 5.67
CA LEU A 682 0.60 -24.71 4.42
C LEU A 682 0.75 -23.22 4.72
N PHE A 683 1.83 -22.61 4.25
CA PHE A 683 2.18 -21.22 4.52
C PHE A 683 1.75 -20.31 3.37
N ILE A 684 0.65 -19.58 3.55
CA ILE A 684 0.15 -18.61 2.58
C ILE A 684 0.77 -17.26 2.91
N ALA A 685 1.47 -16.66 1.95
CA ALA A 685 2.04 -15.33 2.09
C ALA A 685 2.10 -14.60 0.74
N HIS A 686 2.17 -13.28 0.80
CA HIS A 686 2.46 -12.43 -0.36
C HIS A 686 3.92 -11.96 -0.39
N ASP A 687 4.61 -11.97 0.75
CA ASP A 687 6.04 -11.66 0.85
C ASP A 687 6.89 -12.90 0.52
N LEU A 688 7.55 -12.85 -0.63
CA LEU A 688 8.42 -13.92 -1.12
C LEU A 688 9.73 -14.02 -0.33
N SER A 689 10.22 -12.94 0.30
CA SER A 689 11.42 -12.98 1.16
C SER A 689 11.16 -13.80 2.41
N VAL A 690 9.96 -13.68 3.00
CA VAL A 690 9.54 -14.55 4.11
C VAL A 690 9.39 -16.01 3.65
N VAL A 691 8.73 -16.23 2.52
CA VAL A 691 8.51 -17.58 1.97
C VAL A 691 9.83 -18.27 1.69
N ARG A 692 10.81 -17.54 1.14
CA ARG A 692 12.16 -18.05 0.88
C ARG A 692 12.85 -18.59 2.14
N HIS A 693 12.60 -17.97 3.29
CA HIS A 693 13.24 -18.34 4.54
C HIS A 693 12.60 -19.57 5.19
N ILE A 694 11.25 -19.61 5.27
CA ILE A 694 10.53 -20.62 6.07
C ILE A 694 10.06 -21.84 5.28
N CYS A 695 9.91 -21.75 3.94
CA CYS A 695 9.28 -22.82 3.15
C CYS A 695 10.32 -23.79 2.56
N ASP A 696 10.03 -25.09 2.61
CA ASP A 696 10.80 -26.13 1.92
C ASP A 696 10.53 -26.10 0.39
N ARG A 697 9.25 -25.96 0.05
CA ARG A 697 8.71 -25.94 -1.32
C ARG A 697 7.74 -24.79 -1.49
N ILE A 698 7.56 -24.35 -2.72
CA ILE A 698 6.66 -23.25 -3.06
C ILE A 698 5.77 -23.67 -4.22
N ALA A 699 4.46 -23.45 -4.07
CA ALA A 699 3.47 -23.52 -5.12
C ALA A 699 3.00 -22.09 -5.48
N VAL A 700 3.15 -21.72 -6.74
CA VAL A 700 2.76 -20.43 -7.29
C VAL A 700 1.36 -20.55 -7.89
N MET A 701 0.44 -19.69 -7.45
CA MET A 701 -0.98 -19.72 -7.84
C MET A 701 -1.36 -18.48 -8.63
N TYR A 702 -1.99 -18.67 -9.78
CA TYR A 702 -2.54 -17.61 -10.61
C TYR A 702 -3.99 -17.91 -11.01
N LEU A 703 -4.90 -16.97 -10.71
CA LEU A 703 -6.32 -17.01 -11.09
C LEU A 703 -7.01 -18.37 -10.86
N GLY A 704 -6.86 -18.97 -9.68
CA GLY A 704 -7.52 -20.22 -9.32
C GLY A 704 -6.72 -21.50 -9.60
N GLU A 705 -5.55 -21.41 -10.23
CA GLU A 705 -4.73 -22.56 -10.66
C GLU A 705 -3.30 -22.49 -10.13
N ILE A 706 -2.67 -23.64 -9.90
CA ILE A 706 -1.23 -23.73 -9.63
C ILE A 706 -0.50 -23.71 -10.96
N VAL A 707 0.42 -22.76 -11.13
CA VAL A 707 1.17 -22.57 -12.37
C VAL A 707 2.60 -23.08 -12.29
N GLU A 708 3.16 -23.21 -11.10
CA GLU A 708 4.52 -23.70 -10.89
C GLU A 708 4.68 -24.23 -9.46
N VAL A 709 5.44 -25.31 -9.30
CA VAL A 709 5.83 -25.85 -7.99
C VAL A 709 7.31 -26.20 -8.03
N ALA A 710 8.07 -25.88 -6.99
CA ALA A 710 9.47 -26.29 -6.90
C ALA A 710 9.96 -26.30 -5.45
N ASP A 711 11.11 -26.93 -5.20
CA ASP A 711 11.88 -26.68 -3.98
C ASP A 711 12.30 -25.19 -3.95
N THR A 712 12.26 -24.58 -2.76
CA THR A 712 12.48 -23.13 -2.60
C THR A 712 13.76 -22.63 -3.27
N PRO A 713 14.95 -23.22 -3.05
CA PRO A 713 16.17 -22.74 -3.72
C PRO A 713 16.13 -22.83 -5.25
N GLU A 714 15.41 -23.82 -5.80
CA GLU A 714 15.29 -24.01 -7.24
C GLU A 714 14.37 -22.96 -7.86
N LEU A 715 13.24 -22.65 -7.22
CA LEU A 715 12.29 -21.63 -7.70
C LEU A 715 12.96 -20.25 -7.82
N PHE A 716 13.76 -19.86 -6.82
CA PHE A 716 14.43 -18.56 -6.80
C PHE A 716 15.61 -18.49 -7.78
N ALA A 717 16.28 -19.62 -8.04
CA ALA A 717 17.44 -19.67 -8.93
C ALA A 717 17.05 -19.77 -10.41
N ASP A 718 15.99 -20.52 -10.74
CA ASP A 718 15.61 -20.84 -12.12
C ASP A 718 14.08 -20.95 -12.27
N PRO A 719 13.34 -19.84 -12.09
CA PRO A 719 11.89 -19.80 -12.26
C PRO A 719 11.49 -20.07 -13.72
N LYS A 720 10.62 -21.05 -13.94
CA LYS A 720 10.19 -21.53 -15.25
C LYS A 720 9.02 -20.75 -15.82
N HIS A 721 8.02 -20.43 -15.01
CA HIS A 721 6.81 -19.76 -15.51
C HIS A 721 7.05 -18.23 -15.58
N PRO A 722 6.69 -17.55 -16.69
CA PRO A 722 6.88 -16.10 -16.83
C PRO A 722 6.21 -15.27 -15.73
N TYR A 723 5.07 -15.73 -15.20
CA TYR A 723 4.44 -15.13 -14.02
C TYR A 723 5.33 -15.19 -12.78
N THR A 724 5.94 -16.34 -12.48
CA THR A 724 6.85 -16.50 -11.35
C THR A 724 8.09 -15.62 -11.51
N GLN A 725 8.64 -15.53 -12.73
CA GLN A 725 9.72 -14.59 -13.05
C GLN A 725 9.32 -13.15 -12.72
N SER A 726 8.13 -12.72 -13.12
CA SER A 726 7.62 -11.38 -12.80
C SER A 726 7.41 -11.16 -11.30
N LEU A 727 6.82 -12.14 -10.59
CA LEU A 727 6.65 -12.08 -9.13
C LEU A 727 7.99 -11.91 -8.40
N LEU A 728 8.99 -12.72 -8.75
CA LEU A 728 10.32 -12.68 -8.14
C LEU A 728 11.05 -11.37 -8.47
N SER A 729 10.93 -10.88 -9.70
CA SER A 729 11.56 -9.60 -10.11
C SER A 729 10.95 -8.38 -9.40
N ALA A 730 9.75 -8.51 -8.81
CA ALA A 730 9.06 -7.41 -8.13
C ALA A 730 9.39 -7.33 -6.62
N ILE A 731 10.22 -8.24 -6.08
CA ILE A 731 10.61 -8.25 -4.68
C ILE A 731 11.61 -7.10 -4.43
N PRO A 732 11.32 -6.15 -3.52
CA PRO A 732 12.28 -5.11 -3.16
C PRO A 732 13.52 -5.70 -2.50
N VAL A 733 14.71 -5.26 -2.90
CA VAL A 733 15.98 -5.69 -2.32
C VAL A 733 16.43 -4.66 -1.30
N ALA A 734 16.67 -5.07 -0.05
CA ALA A 734 17.15 -4.20 1.03
C ALA A 734 18.66 -3.89 0.91
N ASP A 735 19.13 -3.58 -0.30
CA ASP A 735 20.49 -3.14 -0.60
C ASP A 735 20.44 -2.02 -1.66
N PRO A 736 20.75 -0.76 -1.28
CA PRO A 736 20.68 0.37 -2.21
C PRO A 736 21.77 0.34 -3.30
N ALA A 737 22.74 -0.59 -3.25
CA ALA A 737 23.75 -0.76 -4.29
C ALA A 737 23.30 -1.70 -5.42
N VAL A 738 22.19 -2.43 -5.24
CA VAL A 738 21.65 -3.38 -6.21
C VAL A 738 20.57 -2.70 -7.04
N ASP A 739 20.82 -2.59 -8.36
CA ASP A 739 19.84 -2.13 -9.32
C ASP A 739 18.95 -3.32 -9.73
N SER A 740 17.63 -3.20 -9.59
CA SER A 740 16.70 -4.29 -9.86
C SER A 740 16.05 -4.13 -11.24
N ASP A 741 16.38 -5.00 -12.19
CA ASP A 741 15.69 -5.08 -13.49
C ASP A 741 14.30 -5.72 -13.29
N ARG A 742 13.28 -4.91 -13.02
CA ARG A 742 11.90 -5.36 -12.75
C ARG A 742 11.13 -5.69 -14.03
N VAL A 743 10.39 -6.80 -14.02
CA VAL A 743 9.42 -7.12 -15.08
C VAL A 743 8.05 -6.58 -14.71
N ILE A 744 7.72 -5.40 -15.23
CA ILE A 744 6.42 -4.76 -14.98
C ILE A 744 5.32 -5.44 -15.81
N LEU A 745 4.40 -6.12 -15.13
CA LEU A 745 3.20 -6.66 -15.76
C LEU A 745 2.22 -5.53 -16.10
N LYS A 746 1.90 -5.35 -17.39
CA LYS A 746 0.89 -4.37 -17.83
C LYS A 746 -0.53 -4.94 -17.65
N GLY A 747 -1.46 -4.08 -17.22
CA GLY A 747 -2.88 -4.39 -17.04
C GLY A 747 -3.23 -5.08 -15.72
N ASP A 748 -4.50 -5.00 -15.34
CA ASP A 748 -5.04 -5.62 -14.13
C ASP A 748 -5.24 -7.13 -14.25
N VAL A 749 -5.32 -7.80 -13.09
CA VAL A 749 -5.67 -9.22 -13.00
C VAL A 749 -7.06 -9.45 -13.61
N PRO A 750 -7.23 -10.41 -14.54
CA PRO A 750 -8.53 -10.75 -15.10
C PRO A 750 -9.55 -11.18 -14.04
N SER A 751 -10.83 -11.01 -14.35
CA SER A 751 -11.91 -11.42 -13.43
C SER A 751 -11.98 -12.95 -13.30
N PRO A 752 -12.05 -13.52 -12.09
CA PRO A 752 -12.29 -14.95 -11.90
C PRO A 752 -13.69 -15.42 -12.33
N ILE A 753 -14.59 -14.50 -12.68
CA ILE A 753 -15.93 -14.83 -13.20
C ILE A 753 -15.84 -15.33 -14.65
N ASP A 754 -15.00 -14.68 -15.46
CA ASP A 754 -14.77 -15.00 -16.86
C ASP A 754 -13.26 -15.13 -17.10
N PRO A 755 -12.66 -16.26 -16.65
CA PRO A 755 -11.22 -16.45 -16.77
C PRO A 755 -10.80 -16.56 -18.25
N PRO A 756 -9.60 -16.08 -18.62
CA PRO A 756 -9.12 -16.18 -20.00
C PRO A 756 -9.08 -17.63 -20.50
N SER A 757 -9.30 -17.80 -21.81
CA SER A 757 -9.23 -19.11 -22.46
C SER A 757 -7.79 -19.64 -22.56
N GLY A 758 -7.60 -20.96 -22.54
CA GLY A 758 -6.26 -21.53 -22.60
C GLY A 758 -5.45 -21.18 -21.34
N CYS A 759 -4.21 -20.76 -21.48
CA CYS A 759 -3.36 -20.33 -20.37
C CYS A 759 -3.92 -19.04 -19.72
N ARG A 760 -4.38 -19.11 -18.46
CA ARG A 760 -4.98 -17.94 -17.76
C ARG A 760 -4.09 -16.69 -17.74
N PHE A 761 -2.77 -16.86 -17.81
CA PHE A 761 -1.82 -15.75 -17.79
C PHE A 761 -1.56 -15.12 -19.16
N HIS A 762 -2.08 -15.68 -20.26
CA HIS A 762 -1.74 -15.23 -21.62
C HIS A 762 -2.05 -13.74 -21.89
N THR A 763 -3.03 -13.18 -21.17
CA THR A 763 -3.43 -11.76 -21.31
C THR A 763 -2.41 -10.79 -20.72
N ARG A 764 -1.51 -11.26 -19.84
CA ARG A 764 -0.48 -10.45 -19.17
C ARG A 764 0.94 -10.96 -19.42
N CYS A 765 1.09 -12.15 -20.00
CA CYS A 765 2.37 -12.80 -20.24
C CYS A 765 3.27 -12.00 -21.20
N PRO A 766 4.47 -11.55 -20.77
CA PRO A 766 5.41 -10.88 -21.66
C PRO A 766 5.93 -11.81 -22.76
N SER A 767 5.90 -13.12 -22.52
CA SER A 767 6.37 -14.19 -23.40
C SER A 767 5.23 -14.96 -24.09
N VAL A 768 4.07 -14.31 -24.31
CA VAL A 768 2.94 -14.91 -25.04
C VAL A 768 3.37 -15.37 -26.44
N ILE A 769 3.05 -16.61 -26.80
CA ILE A 769 3.63 -17.27 -27.97
C ILE A 769 2.83 -16.93 -29.24
N PRO A 770 3.42 -16.25 -30.25
CA PRO A 770 2.76 -16.00 -31.52
C PRO A 770 2.53 -17.30 -32.29
N PRO A 771 1.54 -17.35 -33.18
CA PRO A 771 1.35 -18.51 -34.05
C PRO A 771 2.51 -18.66 -35.05
N ASP A 772 2.85 -19.90 -35.41
CA ASP A 772 4.02 -20.26 -36.23
C ASP A 772 4.15 -19.49 -37.56
N ASP A 773 3.04 -19.01 -38.14
CA ASP A 773 3.00 -18.28 -39.42
C ASP A 773 3.03 -16.74 -39.27
N VAL A 774 3.29 -16.24 -38.05
CA VAL A 774 3.42 -14.82 -37.72
C VAL A 774 4.84 -14.53 -37.22
N GLU A 775 5.67 -13.99 -38.12
CA GLU A 775 6.95 -13.38 -37.74
C GLU A 775 6.70 -11.97 -37.18
N ILE A 776 6.98 -11.79 -35.89
CA ILE A 776 6.74 -10.54 -35.16
C ILE A 776 7.68 -10.49 -33.94
N GLU A 777 8.20 -9.31 -33.61
CA GLU A 777 8.97 -9.12 -32.37
C GLU A 777 8.06 -9.28 -31.15
N GLN A 778 8.60 -9.82 -30.05
CA GLN A 778 7.81 -10.16 -28.87
C GLN A 778 7.09 -8.95 -28.26
N SER A 779 7.76 -7.81 -28.18
CA SER A 779 7.17 -6.55 -27.68
C SER A 779 5.99 -6.09 -28.54
N THR A 780 6.16 -6.08 -29.87
CA THR A 780 5.09 -5.74 -30.81
C THR A 780 3.93 -6.72 -30.74
N PHE A 781 4.20 -8.03 -30.58
CA PHE A 781 3.12 -9.01 -30.43
C PHE A 781 2.32 -8.80 -29.15
N ARG A 782 3.00 -8.44 -28.05
CA ARG A 782 2.33 -8.11 -26.79
C ARG A 782 1.40 -6.90 -26.94
N GLU A 783 1.83 -5.83 -27.62
CA GLU A 783 0.99 -4.67 -27.94
C GLU A 783 -0.22 -5.05 -28.80
N VAL A 784 -0.03 -5.93 -29.79
CA VAL A 784 -1.14 -6.47 -30.60
C VAL A 784 -2.12 -7.26 -29.73
N MET A 785 -1.65 -8.06 -28.77
CA MET A 785 -2.50 -8.79 -27.83
C MET A 785 -3.28 -7.86 -26.89
N ASP A 786 -2.67 -6.78 -26.41
CA ASP A 786 -3.37 -5.75 -25.62
C ASP A 786 -4.47 -5.08 -26.44
N TYR A 787 -4.16 -4.68 -27.67
CA TYR A 787 -5.15 -4.13 -28.58
C TYR A 787 -6.30 -5.12 -28.83
N ARG A 788 -5.99 -6.39 -29.07
CA ARG A 788 -7.01 -7.45 -29.25
C ARG A 788 -7.95 -7.56 -28.07
N GLN A 789 -7.40 -7.56 -26.85
CA GLN A 789 -8.20 -7.65 -25.63
C GLN A 789 -9.14 -6.44 -25.51
N ARG A 790 -8.64 -5.23 -25.76
CA ARG A 790 -9.46 -4.00 -25.74
C ARG A 790 -10.57 -4.02 -26.78
N VAL A 791 -10.33 -4.59 -27.96
CA VAL A 791 -11.35 -4.77 -29.00
C VAL A 791 -12.39 -5.81 -28.57
N ALA A 792 -11.97 -6.94 -28.01
CA ALA A 792 -12.87 -7.99 -27.56
C ALA A 792 -13.79 -7.53 -26.42
N ASP A 793 -13.27 -6.68 -25.53
CA ASP A 793 -14.00 -6.15 -24.39
C ASP A 793 -14.82 -4.88 -24.72
N GLU A 794 -14.82 -4.43 -25.97
CA GLU A 794 -15.46 -3.17 -26.43
C GLU A 794 -15.00 -1.93 -25.65
N ARG A 795 -13.72 -1.90 -25.31
CA ARG A 795 -13.14 -0.98 -24.33
C ARG A 795 -12.41 0.24 -24.92
N LEU A 796 -12.31 0.35 -26.25
CA LEU A 796 -11.65 1.50 -26.88
C LEU A 796 -12.56 2.74 -26.95
N ASP A 797 -12.03 3.90 -26.61
CA ASP A 797 -12.72 5.17 -26.80
C ASP A 797 -12.61 5.66 -28.26
N LEU A 798 -13.47 5.09 -29.11
CA LEU A 798 -13.48 5.42 -30.53
C LEU A 798 -13.91 6.86 -30.81
N ASP A 799 -14.65 7.48 -29.89
CA ASP A 799 -15.12 8.86 -30.05
C ASP A 799 -13.98 9.84 -29.77
N ALA A 800 -13.19 9.61 -28.72
CA ALA A 800 -11.95 10.36 -28.48
C ALA A 800 -10.98 10.28 -29.67
N ALA A 801 -10.80 9.07 -30.22
CA ALA A 801 -9.95 8.88 -31.40
C ALA A 801 -10.47 9.61 -32.66
N ARG A 802 -11.80 9.67 -32.85
CA ARG A 802 -12.43 10.44 -33.94
C ARG A 802 -12.25 11.94 -33.77
N ASP A 803 -12.37 12.43 -32.54
CA ASP A 803 -12.20 13.85 -32.22
C ASP A 803 -10.76 14.30 -32.46
N ALA A 804 -9.79 13.51 -32.00
CA ALA A 804 -8.36 13.73 -32.26
C ALA A 804 -8.02 13.71 -33.77
N ALA A 805 -8.74 12.92 -34.56
CA ALA A 805 -8.61 12.87 -36.02
C ALA A 805 -9.27 14.06 -36.77
N GLY A 806 -9.90 15.01 -36.05
CA GLY A 806 -10.39 16.29 -36.60
C GLY A 806 -11.87 16.32 -36.98
N GLY A 807 -12.77 15.95 -36.05
CA GLY A 807 -14.20 15.75 -36.28
C GLY A 807 -14.99 16.88 -36.97
N GLU A 808 -15.68 16.53 -38.08
CA GLU A 808 -17.05 16.96 -38.40
C GLU A 808 -17.69 15.89 -39.33
N THR A 809 -18.69 15.18 -38.82
CA THR A 809 -19.56 14.27 -39.56
C THR A 809 -20.56 15.07 -40.40
N SER A 810 -20.20 15.40 -41.64
CA SER A 810 -21.20 15.73 -42.67
C SER A 810 -21.45 14.51 -43.54
N ALA A 811 -22.46 13.74 -43.18
CA ALA A 811 -23.03 12.72 -44.04
C ALA A 811 -23.54 13.36 -45.34
N THR A 812 -22.83 13.15 -46.44
CA THR A 812 -23.45 13.09 -47.77
C THR A 812 -23.09 11.77 -48.42
N VAL A 813 -24.07 10.86 -48.39
CA VAL A 813 -24.09 9.67 -49.23
C VAL A 813 -24.14 10.13 -50.68
N ALA A 814 -23.06 9.92 -51.43
CA ALA A 814 -23.02 10.05 -52.89
C ALA A 814 -22.21 8.89 -53.49
N ASP A 815 -22.93 7.80 -53.74
CA ASP A 815 -22.86 6.86 -54.86
C ASP A 815 -21.50 6.64 -55.58
N GLY A 816 -20.99 5.41 -55.45
CA GLY A 816 -20.34 4.66 -56.53
C GLY A 816 -18.98 5.15 -57.07
N GLY A 817 -17.89 4.66 -56.48
CA GLY A 817 -16.59 4.71 -57.14
C GLY A 817 -15.44 4.22 -56.27
N ASN A 818 -14.77 3.16 -56.71
CA ASN A 818 -13.51 2.66 -56.15
C ASN A 818 -12.45 3.78 -56.26
N SER A 819 -12.09 4.41 -55.14
CA SER A 819 -11.12 5.53 -55.06
C SER A 819 -10.58 5.65 -53.63
N PRO A 820 -9.35 6.16 -53.46
CA PRO A 820 -8.45 5.85 -52.34
C PRO A 820 -9.01 6.35 -51.01
N GLU A 821 -8.65 5.66 -49.93
CA GLU A 821 -9.05 5.93 -48.53
C GLU A 821 -9.33 7.41 -48.27
N SER A 822 -10.49 7.73 -47.68
CA SER A 822 -10.81 9.10 -47.33
C SER A 822 -9.75 9.65 -46.36
N PRO A 823 -9.32 10.93 -46.48
CA PRO A 823 -8.32 11.52 -45.60
C PRO A 823 -8.66 11.39 -44.11
N GLN A 824 -9.96 11.39 -43.77
CA GLN A 824 -10.45 11.20 -42.40
C GLN A 824 -10.28 9.76 -41.89
N SER A 825 -10.46 8.75 -42.73
CA SER A 825 -10.20 7.34 -42.37
C SER A 825 -8.71 7.11 -42.12
N SER A 826 -7.84 7.70 -42.95
CA SER A 826 -6.39 7.63 -42.76
C SER A 826 -5.92 8.34 -41.49
N ALA A 827 -6.52 9.48 -41.13
CA ALA A 827 -6.19 10.21 -39.91
C ALA A 827 -6.62 9.42 -38.66
N PHE A 828 -7.82 8.86 -38.66
CA PHE A 828 -8.32 8.01 -37.56
C PHE A 828 -7.41 6.79 -37.31
N LYS A 829 -7.01 6.08 -38.37
CA LYS A 829 -6.05 4.97 -38.26
C LYS A 829 -4.70 5.42 -37.70
N SER A 830 -4.21 6.59 -38.10
CA SER A 830 -2.93 7.13 -37.59
C SER A 830 -3.01 7.37 -36.09
N VAL A 831 -4.07 8.05 -35.63
CA VAL A 831 -4.30 8.30 -34.19
C VAL A 831 -4.33 6.99 -33.41
N LEU A 832 -5.07 5.98 -33.89
CA LEU A 832 -5.10 4.68 -33.22
C LEU A 832 -3.76 3.95 -33.23
N PHE A 833 -2.96 4.07 -34.30
CA PHE A 833 -1.61 3.49 -34.29
C PHE A 833 -0.70 4.21 -33.29
N ASP A 834 -0.74 5.54 -33.25
CA ASP A 834 0.11 6.35 -32.36
C ASP A 834 -0.30 6.19 -30.89
N ASP A 835 -1.58 5.96 -30.61
CA ASP A 835 -2.13 5.74 -29.27
C ASP A 835 -1.90 4.31 -28.75
N LEU A 836 -2.03 3.31 -29.62
CA LEU A 836 -2.05 1.90 -29.19
C LEU A 836 -0.70 1.18 -29.35
N PHE A 837 0.25 1.72 -30.11
CA PHE A 837 1.49 1.02 -30.45
C PHE A 837 2.72 1.93 -30.34
N GLU A 838 3.60 1.61 -29.39
CA GLU A 838 4.96 2.16 -29.37
C GLU A 838 5.81 1.52 -30.49
N HIS A 839 5.60 0.22 -30.73
CA HIS A 839 6.33 -0.57 -31.71
C HIS A 839 5.36 -1.11 -32.76
N PRO A 840 4.90 -0.29 -33.71
CA PRO A 840 3.82 -0.68 -34.59
C PRO A 840 4.18 -1.89 -35.46
N PRO A 841 3.24 -2.83 -35.69
CA PRO A 841 3.47 -3.96 -36.57
C PRO A 841 3.77 -3.52 -37.99
N THR A 842 4.48 -4.37 -38.73
CA THR A 842 4.92 -4.13 -40.12
C THR A 842 4.34 -5.16 -41.09
N GLY A 843 4.41 -4.85 -42.39
CA GLY A 843 3.97 -5.76 -43.46
C GLY A 843 2.51 -6.20 -43.31
N ARG A 844 2.26 -7.49 -43.54
CA ARG A 844 0.92 -8.09 -43.46
C ARG A 844 0.28 -7.93 -42.09
N ASN A 845 1.06 -7.95 -41.01
CA ASN A 845 0.53 -7.80 -39.65
C ASN A 845 -0.05 -6.38 -39.46
N ARG A 846 0.61 -5.36 -40.01
CA ARG A 846 0.09 -3.98 -40.02
C ARG A 846 -1.21 -3.86 -40.81
N GLU A 847 -1.29 -4.52 -41.97
CA GLU A 847 -2.48 -4.50 -42.82
C GLU A 847 -3.71 -5.07 -42.11
N VAL A 848 -3.54 -6.18 -41.37
CA VAL A 848 -4.63 -6.80 -40.59
C VAL A 848 -5.08 -5.90 -39.44
N VAL A 849 -4.14 -5.27 -38.72
CA VAL A 849 -4.49 -4.30 -37.67
C VAL A 849 -5.23 -3.09 -38.29
N ALA A 850 -4.78 -2.58 -39.42
CA ALA A 850 -5.46 -1.49 -40.12
C ALA A 850 -6.86 -1.88 -40.62
N GLU A 851 -7.07 -3.12 -41.07
CA GLU A 851 -8.40 -3.67 -41.44
C GLU A 851 -9.32 -3.71 -40.21
N SER A 852 -8.81 -4.12 -39.04
CA SER A 852 -9.61 -4.09 -37.82
C SER A 852 -10.03 -2.66 -37.42
N PHE A 853 -9.18 -1.65 -37.62
CA PHE A 853 -9.55 -0.25 -37.41
C PHE A 853 -10.66 0.23 -38.35
N GLU A 854 -10.73 -0.27 -39.58
CA GLU A 854 -11.84 0.03 -40.50
C GLU A 854 -13.17 -0.50 -39.98
N HIS A 855 -13.16 -1.71 -39.42
CA HIS A 855 -14.34 -2.31 -38.79
C HIS A 855 -14.78 -1.53 -37.55
N LEU A 856 -13.84 -1.12 -36.69
CA LEU A 856 -14.14 -0.24 -35.54
C LEU A 856 -14.68 1.13 -35.96
N ALA A 857 -14.12 1.73 -37.02
CA ALA A 857 -14.63 2.99 -37.55
C ALA A 857 -16.10 2.88 -38.00
N ALA A 858 -16.50 1.70 -38.49
CA ALA A 858 -17.88 1.36 -38.85
C ALA A 858 -18.76 0.91 -37.67
N GLY A 859 -18.20 0.77 -36.46
CA GLY A 859 -18.90 0.31 -35.26
C GLY A 859 -19.08 -1.21 -35.19
N ASP A 860 -18.33 -1.98 -35.98
CA ASP A 860 -18.42 -3.45 -36.05
C ASP A 860 -17.29 -4.11 -35.24
N TRP A 861 -17.47 -4.13 -33.91
CA TRP A 861 -16.51 -4.71 -32.97
C TRP A 861 -16.31 -6.21 -33.17
N GLU A 862 -17.39 -6.94 -33.45
CA GLU A 862 -17.35 -8.39 -33.67
C GLU A 862 -16.46 -8.72 -34.88
N ARG A 863 -16.61 -7.99 -35.99
CA ARG A 863 -15.77 -8.22 -37.17
C ARG A 863 -14.33 -7.77 -36.95
N ALA A 864 -14.10 -6.67 -36.24
CA ALA A 864 -12.76 -6.23 -35.85
C ALA A 864 -12.03 -7.31 -35.02
N ALA A 865 -12.71 -7.85 -34.00
CA ALA A 865 -12.19 -8.92 -33.16
C ALA A 865 -11.91 -10.20 -33.95
N ALA A 866 -12.80 -10.56 -34.89
CA ALA A 866 -12.65 -11.75 -35.73
C ALA A 866 -11.40 -11.68 -36.63
N VAL A 867 -11.19 -10.55 -37.32
CA VAL A 867 -10.03 -10.34 -38.20
C VAL A 867 -8.71 -10.45 -37.42
N LEU A 868 -8.68 -9.90 -36.21
CA LEU A 868 -7.49 -10.00 -35.37
C LEU A 868 -7.26 -11.42 -34.84
N ARG A 869 -8.33 -12.12 -34.42
CA ARG A 869 -8.26 -13.50 -33.95
C ARG A 869 -7.73 -14.43 -35.05
N ASP A 870 -8.26 -14.30 -36.27
CA ASP A 870 -7.85 -15.14 -37.41
C ASP A 870 -6.34 -15.06 -37.71
N ARG A 871 -5.68 -13.92 -37.42
CA ARG A 871 -4.24 -13.74 -37.68
C ARG A 871 -3.37 -13.95 -36.44
N PHE A 872 -3.80 -13.52 -35.26
CA PHE A 872 -2.94 -13.33 -34.10
C PHE A 872 -3.35 -14.19 -32.88
N GLU A 873 -4.31 -15.10 -33.02
CA GLU A 873 -4.66 -16.05 -31.95
C GLU A 873 -3.40 -16.82 -31.51
N SER A 874 -3.01 -16.62 -30.25
CA SER A 874 -1.76 -17.16 -29.71
C SER A 874 -1.89 -18.65 -29.40
N VAL A 875 -0.76 -19.36 -29.32
CA VAL A 875 -0.76 -20.77 -28.87
C VAL A 875 -1.35 -20.88 -27.46
N CYS A 876 -1.00 -19.92 -26.60
CA CYS A 876 -1.45 -19.83 -25.23
C CYS A 876 -2.98 -19.60 -25.09
N GLU A 877 -3.62 -18.95 -26.06
CA GLU A 877 -5.07 -18.72 -26.08
C GLU A 877 -5.85 -19.98 -26.48
N ARG A 878 -5.27 -20.82 -27.35
CA ARG A 878 -5.92 -22.04 -27.87
C ARG A 878 -5.84 -23.23 -26.92
N SER A 879 -4.74 -23.33 -26.19
CA SER A 879 -4.39 -24.52 -25.41
C SER A 879 -4.12 -24.13 -23.97
N HIS A 880 -4.78 -24.85 -23.05
CA HIS A 880 -4.52 -24.75 -21.61
C HIS A 880 -3.33 -25.67 -21.26
N PRO A 881 -2.23 -25.14 -20.71
CA PRO A 881 -1.11 -25.94 -20.24
C PRO A 881 -1.44 -26.57 -18.88
N GLU A 882 -1.20 -27.88 -18.74
CA GLU A 882 -1.40 -28.59 -17.47
C GLU A 882 -0.09 -28.63 -16.65
N LEU A 883 -0.23 -28.70 -15.33
CA LEU A 883 0.91 -28.87 -14.43
C LEU A 883 1.43 -30.31 -14.58
N GLY A 884 2.64 -30.48 -15.12
CA GLY A 884 3.24 -31.79 -15.34
C GLY A 884 3.61 -32.53 -14.04
N ALA A 885 4.12 -33.76 -14.17
CA ALA A 885 4.55 -34.61 -13.04
C ALA A 885 6.06 -34.56 -12.75
N ARG A 886 6.76 -33.50 -13.20
CA ARG A 886 8.20 -33.31 -12.99
C ARG A 886 8.50 -32.95 -11.52
N PRO A 887 9.77 -32.99 -11.08
CA PRO A 887 10.17 -32.46 -9.77
C PRO A 887 9.92 -30.94 -9.64
N HIS A 888 10.07 -30.21 -10.74
CA HIS A 888 9.81 -28.78 -10.86
C HIS A 888 8.78 -28.54 -11.98
N PRO A 889 7.49 -28.84 -11.75
CA PRO A 889 6.49 -28.70 -12.79
C PRO A 889 6.05 -27.24 -12.96
N ALA A 890 5.88 -26.83 -14.21
CA ALA A 890 5.33 -25.53 -14.58
C ALA A 890 4.28 -25.70 -15.69
N ALA A 891 3.11 -25.10 -15.50
CA ALA A 891 2.02 -25.09 -16.47
C ALA A 891 2.28 -24.02 -17.55
N CYS A 892 3.29 -24.23 -18.40
CA CYS A 892 3.68 -23.28 -19.44
C CYS A 892 4.12 -23.97 -20.73
N HIS A 893 3.62 -23.48 -21.88
CA HIS A 893 3.99 -23.97 -23.21
C HIS A 893 5.45 -23.73 -23.60
N LEU A 894 6.18 -22.88 -22.86
CA LEU A 894 7.61 -22.64 -23.08
C LEU A 894 8.50 -23.72 -22.46
N VAL A 895 7.92 -24.59 -21.62
CA VAL A 895 8.66 -25.59 -20.87
C VAL A 895 8.39 -26.95 -21.49
N ASP A 896 9.28 -27.40 -22.38
CA ASP A 896 9.12 -28.65 -23.12
C ASP A 896 8.89 -29.87 -22.19
N ASP A 897 7.91 -30.71 -22.55
CA ASP A 897 7.70 -32.05 -21.99
C ASP A 897 8.56 -33.07 -22.77
N GLU A 898 9.89 -33.00 -22.61
CA GLU A 898 10.83 -33.89 -23.34
C GLU A 898 10.67 -35.39 -23.02
N ASP A 899 9.83 -35.79 -22.05
CA ASP A 899 9.62 -37.21 -21.69
C ASP A 899 8.30 -37.83 -22.19
N SER A 900 7.44 -37.09 -22.90
CA SER A 900 6.18 -37.65 -23.43
C SER A 900 6.35 -38.54 -24.68
N ASP A 901 7.55 -38.58 -25.29
CA ASP A 901 7.85 -39.36 -26.49
C ASP A 901 8.58 -40.70 -26.19
N GLN A 902 8.68 -41.11 -24.92
CA GLN A 902 9.29 -42.39 -24.49
C GLN A 902 8.39 -43.26 -23.59
N SER A 903 7.12 -43.46 -23.97
CA SER A 903 6.26 -44.51 -23.40
C SER A 903 5.79 -45.53 -24.42
#